data_AF-A0A5P1A2G1-F1
#
_entry.id   AF-A0A5P1A2G1-F1
#
_cell.length_a   1.000
_cell.length_b   1.000
_cell.length_c   1.000
_cell.angle_alpha   90.00
_cell.angle_beta   90.00
_cell.angle_gamma   90.00
#
_symmetry.space_group_name_H-M   'P 1'
#
loop_
_entity.id
_entity.type
_entity.pdbx_description
1 polymer ?
#
loop_
_entity_poly.entity_id
_entity_poly.type
_entity_poly.pdbx_seq_one_letter_code
_entity_poly.pdbx_strand_id
1 'polypeptide(L)'
;CSGGVKMAAGGGGSPQDAKHVLDEFGQKVYDEIVKKEAERRSNGELAGKLSLASTIPELSSSNDPCDLIKDKVEKLLGTNSNRYPCANRSPVRFSDENRSQCTYNRIKDSNKDDNKGACAPFRRLSLCDRNLELMKPKNINTTHKLLADVCLAAKYEAESLEKYRDQYQAKYHDFGSTICTVLARSFADIGDIIRGKDLYLGYDDKEKNRRDELEKNLKEIFGKIHERLSKNGAQKHYNGDGGNYYQLREDWWALNRDQVWKAMTCSEHLKNSAYFRLTCDTGKGPSVAKDHCRCDGKPKAGKKPGDVSIVPTYFDYVPQYLRWFEEWAEDFCRKRKHKLQNAKEQCREGEDQSGGERYCDFNGYDCKGTASGKHKYLWDYKCAGCFFWCSDFRKWMKNEKNDFKRQKEKYNKEINEKGERKVTKEGTINNIYAEQFFEQLKKDYGSTNDFLNLLNNEKICSNHPIINGKNSVDFTKDPDETFSHTEICEPCPWCGVKRGNGTWERINDHSACPEEELYTPKEKATSTKINVLTSGEGHEDIAKRLNAFCTKTQNGGGGSGYCGGNSNSSLCEPWQCYEFKDLQKDGKDVGKDDKLKGAGGLCILKKEKKEQEKGRSDSKSQKEPDEIQKTFNNFFNFWVAHVLKDSIEWRTQLTKCLSEDKLKKCEKGCKSNCECFKKWIRKKETEWIEVKQQFNKQTDFQGWGHYFVLEKILENYYFKNIQKAYGDLKSIQEMNKMIKENKKNKNRTKDDVDALDVLFDHELEEAEDCLDIHEDEEEGGGNDECVEESEKIPNNPCSGESGGSGSSSVLRRYPAVATKVAQHFHQEAKTQLTSRAGGRKTL
;
A
#
# COMPACT_ATOMS: atom_id res chain seq x y z
N CYS A 1 38.04 42.77 -15.75
CA CYS A 1 37.92 42.56 -14.28
C CYS A 1 36.84 41.54 -14.02
N SER A 2 37.23 40.28 -13.86
CA SER A 2 36.34 39.14 -13.61
C SER A 2 36.02 39.06 -12.13
N GLY A 3 34.84 39.55 -11.74
CA GLY A 3 34.34 39.45 -10.37
C GLY A 3 33.47 38.21 -10.21
N GLY A 4 34.08 37.09 -9.83
CA GLY A 4 33.34 35.93 -9.34
C GLY A 4 32.66 36.29 -8.02
N VAL A 5 31.33 36.24 -8.00
CA VAL A 5 30.56 36.33 -6.75
C VAL A 5 30.76 35.00 -6.02
N LYS A 6 31.70 34.98 -5.05
CA LYS A 6 31.70 33.99 -3.98
C LYS A 6 30.41 34.18 -3.19
N MET A 7 29.50 33.21 -3.25
CA MET A 7 28.40 33.15 -2.31
C MET A 7 28.97 32.93 -0.92
N ALA A 8 28.53 33.76 0.03
CA ALA A 8 28.89 33.66 1.42
C ALA A 8 28.41 32.32 1.98
N ALA A 9 29.32 31.58 2.62
CA ALA A 9 28.97 30.56 3.59
C ALA A 9 28.26 31.27 4.76
N GLY A 10 26.93 31.33 4.71
CA GLY A 10 26.09 31.71 5.84
C GLY A 10 26.23 30.65 6.94
N GLY A 11 26.66 31.09 8.12
CA GLY A 11 27.14 30.23 9.19
C GLY A 11 26.10 29.31 9.83
N GLY A 12 26.60 28.23 10.44
CA GLY A 12 25.94 27.47 11.50
C GLY A 12 24.53 26.95 11.20
N GLY A 13 24.23 26.62 9.94
CA GLY A 13 22.91 26.15 9.52
C GLY A 13 22.76 24.63 9.60
N SER A 14 21.56 24.17 9.94
CA SER A 14 21.12 22.77 9.77
C SER A 14 21.49 22.26 8.37
N PRO A 15 21.85 20.98 8.20
CA PRO A 15 22.07 20.38 6.89
C PRO A 15 20.88 20.67 5.95
N GLN A 16 21.17 21.12 4.72
CA GLN A 16 20.14 21.42 3.72
C GLN A 16 19.49 20.10 3.25
N ASP A 17 18.17 20.09 3.14
CA ASP A 17 17.39 18.93 2.70
C ASP A 17 17.21 18.91 1.16
N ALA A 18 16.68 17.80 0.62
CA ALA A 18 16.59 17.61 -0.82
C ALA A 18 15.64 18.60 -1.48
N LYS A 19 14.46 18.86 -0.89
CA LYS A 19 13.53 19.85 -1.47
C LYS A 19 14.12 21.25 -1.56
N HIS A 20 14.92 21.70 -0.58
CA HIS A 20 15.58 23.00 -0.64
C HIS A 20 16.61 23.07 -1.78
N VAL A 21 17.45 22.06 -1.90
CA VAL A 21 18.47 21.99 -2.95
C VAL A 21 17.81 21.94 -4.33
N LEU A 22 16.84 21.04 -4.53
CA LEU A 22 16.16 20.86 -5.81
C LEU A 22 15.47 22.16 -6.25
N ASP A 23 14.74 22.84 -5.36
CA ASP A 23 14.09 24.11 -5.68
C ASP A 23 15.10 25.22 -6.03
N GLU A 24 16.26 25.24 -5.38
CA GLU A 24 17.33 26.20 -5.67
C GLU A 24 17.93 26.01 -7.06
N PHE A 25 18.24 24.77 -7.45
CA PHE A 25 18.72 24.48 -8.79
C PHE A 25 17.63 24.73 -9.85
N GLY A 26 16.37 24.45 -9.53
CA GLY A 26 15.23 24.79 -10.40
C GLY A 26 15.13 26.30 -10.64
N GLN A 27 15.37 27.09 -9.60
CA GLN A 27 15.41 28.55 -9.72
C GLN A 27 16.55 29.02 -10.62
N LYS A 28 17.76 28.49 -10.46
CA LYS A 28 18.91 28.86 -11.31
C LYS A 28 18.59 28.63 -12.78
N VAL A 29 18.06 27.45 -13.12
CA VAL A 29 17.64 27.13 -14.50
C VAL A 29 16.59 28.12 -15.01
N TYR A 30 15.58 28.44 -14.20
CA TYR A 30 14.52 29.36 -14.59
C TYR A 30 15.02 30.80 -14.83
N ASP A 31 15.77 31.34 -13.87
CA ASP A 31 16.21 32.74 -13.88
C ASP A 31 17.32 33.00 -14.91
N GLU A 32 18.22 32.03 -15.09
CA GLU A 32 19.35 32.17 -16.02
C GLU A 32 18.93 31.95 -17.48
N ILE A 33 18.04 30.98 -17.72
CA ILE A 33 17.73 30.46 -19.06
C ILE A 33 16.26 30.68 -19.40
N VAL A 34 15.35 29.99 -18.71
CA VAL A 34 13.97 29.80 -19.19
C VAL A 34 13.23 31.11 -19.37
N LYS A 35 13.28 31.97 -18.35
CA LYS A 35 12.53 33.23 -18.32
C LYS A 35 12.90 34.14 -19.50
N LYS A 36 14.21 34.33 -19.71
CA LYS A 36 14.74 35.22 -20.77
C LYS A 36 14.43 34.67 -22.16
N GLU A 37 14.64 33.36 -22.32
CA GLU A 37 14.47 32.71 -23.61
C GLU A 37 13.00 32.61 -24.04
N ALA A 38 12.09 32.32 -23.11
CA ALA A 38 10.65 32.30 -23.38
C ALA A 38 10.12 33.68 -23.80
N GLU A 39 10.53 34.75 -23.11
CA GLU A 39 10.18 36.14 -23.48
C GLU A 39 10.74 36.49 -24.87
N ARG A 40 12.01 36.16 -25.14
CA ARG A 40 12.69 36.44 -26.40
C ARG A 40 12.05 35.72 -27.59
N ARG A 41 11.74 34.43 -27.48
CA ARG A 41 11.19 33.63 -28.57
C ARG A 41 9.71 33.90 -28.82
N SER A 42 8.92 34.06 -27.76
CA SER A 42 7.48 34.27 -27.87
C SER A 42 7.08 35.69 -28.25
N ASN A 43 7.95 36.68 -27.98
CA ASN A 43 7.62 38.09 -28.07
C ASN A 43 6.29 38.46 -27.35
N GLY A 44 5.97 37.74 -26.26
CA GLY A 44 4.75 37.92 -25.47
C GLY A 44 3.46 37.32 -26.07
N GLU A 45 3.50 36.74 -27.27
CA GLU A 45 2.30 36.20 -27.95
C GLU A 45 1.69 34.97 -27.28
N LEU A 46 2.47 34.27 -26.45
CA LEU A 46 2.00 33.09 -25.71
C LEU A 46 1.35 33.42 -24.36
N ALA A 47 1.44 34.66 -23.89
CA ALA A 47 0.84 35.07 -22.63
C ALA A 47 -0.71 35.05 -22.73
N GLY A 48 -1.32 34.23 -21.88
CA GLY A 48 -2.77 34.09 -21.78
C GLY A 48 -3.42 35.30 -21.11
N LYS A 49 -4.64 35.61 -21.53
CA LYS A 49 -5.50 36.66 -20.94
C LYS A 49 -6.84 36.00 -20.65
N LEU A 50 -7.13 35.77 -19.37
CA LEU A 50 -8.33 35.05 -18.95
C LEU A 50 -9.63 35.75 -19.39
N SER A 51 -9.63 37.09 -19.48
CA SER A 51 -10.77 37.86 -20.00
C SER A 51 -11.12 37.51 -21.46
N LEU A 52 -10.17 36.97 -22.23
CA LEU A 52 -10.33 36.57 -23.63
C LEU A 52 -10.62 35.07 -23.82
N ALA A 53 -10.79 34.32 -22.72
CA ALA A 53 -11.09 32.88 -22.79
C ALA A 53 -12.58 32.57 -23.07
N SER A 54 -13.49 33.53 -22.89
CA SER A 54 -14.95 33.29 -22.96
C SER A 54 -15.48 33.13 -24.38
N THR A 55 -16.43 32.21 -24.57
CA THR A 55 -17.33 32.10 -25.74
C THR A 55 -18.66 32.83 -25.55
N ILE A 56 -18.95 33.37 -24.36
CA ILE A 56 -20.20 34.08 -24.03
C ILE A 56 -19.90 35.58 -23.85
N PRO A 57 -20.53 36.48 -24.64
CA PRO A 57 -20.23 37.92 -24.66
C PRO A 57 -20.39 38.66 -23.32
N GLU A 58 -21.24 38.15 -22.42
CA GLU A 58 -21.63 38.81 -21.16
C GLU A 58 -20.67 38.56 -19.97
N LEU A 59 -19.56 37.83 -20.19
CA LEU A 59 -18.77 37.20 -19.12
C LEU A 59 -17.29 37.63 -19.01
N SER A 60 -16.86 38.67 -19.72
CA SER A 60 -15.44 39.01 -20.00
C SER A 60 -14.76 40.05 -19.07
N SER A 61 -15.11 40.16 -17.78
CA SER A 61 -14.65 41.34 -17.00
C SER A 61 -13.40 41.18 -16.12
N SER A 62 -12.91 39.97 -15.81
CA SER A 62 -11.72 39.81 -14.93
C SER A 62 -10.60 38.99 -15.56
N ASN A 63 -9.37 39.47 -15.36
CA ASN A 63 -8.14 38.72 -15.63
C ASN A 63 -7.61 38.03 -14.36
N ASP A 64 -8.34 38.10 -13.25
CA ASP A 64 -7.98 37.39 -12.03
C ASP A 64 -8.49 35.93 -12.09
N PRO A 65 -7.60 34.91 -12.05
CA PRO A 65 -8.03 33.52 -11.98
C PRO A 65 -8.88 33.20 -10.74
N CYS A 66 -8.69 33.90 -9.62
CA CYS A 66 -9.50 33.68 -8.41
C CYS A 66 -10.95 34.12 -8.61
N ASP A 67 -11.18 35.22 -9.33
CA ASP A 67 -12.52 35.73 -9.63
C ASP A 67 -13.21 34.94 -10.74
N LEU A 68 -12.45 34.53 -11.76
CA LEU A 68 -12.98 33.78 -12.91
C LEU A 68 -13.64 32.46 -12.47
N ILE A 69 -13.08 31.81 -11.45
CA ILE A 69 -13.50 30.47 -11.06
C ILE A 69 -14.52 30.48 -9.90
N LYS A 70 -14.65 31.57 -9.12
CA LYS A 70 -15.51 31.66 -7.93
C LYS A 70 -17.02 31.53 -8.18
N ASP A 71 -17.56 32.02 -9.30
CA ASP A 71 -19.04 32.14 -9.45
C ASP A 71 -19.66 31.44 -10.67
N LYS A 72 -18.88 31.18 -11.73
CA LYS A 72 -19.42 30.93 -13.07
C LYS A 72 -19.16 29.52 -13.60
N VAL A 73 -17.99 28.95 -13.30
CA VAL A 73 -17.66 27.57 -13.70
C VAL A 73 -18.29 26.56 -12.75
N GLU A 74 -18.33 26.83 -11.44
CA GLU A 74 -19.02 26.01 -10.43
C GLU A 74 -20.52 25.87 -10.70
N LYS A 75 -21.20 26.97 -11.08
CA LYS A 75 -22.63 26.96 -11.46
C LYS A 75 -22.92 26.27 -12.79
N LEU A 76 -22.02 26.37 -13.78
CA LEU A 76 -22.19 25.78 -15.11
C LEU A 76 -21.80 24.31 -15.17
N LEU A 77 -20.86 23.88 -14.33
CA LEU A 77 -20.45 22.48 -14.26
C LEU A 77 -21.37 21.70 -13.31
N GLY A 78 -21.81 22.28 -12.18
CA GLY A 78 -22.51 21.50 -11.17
C GLY A 78 -21.61 20.38 -10.59
N THR A 79 -21.89 19.95 -9.38
CA THR A 79 -21.09 18.93 -8.68
C THR A 79 -21.14 17.54 -9.34
N ASN A 80 -22.06 17.33 -10.29
CA ASN A 80 -22.29 16.05 -10.99
C ASN A 80 -21.86 16.05 -12.47
N SER A 81 -21.18 17.09 -12.99
CA SER A 81 -20.68 17.06 -14.37
C SER A 81 -19.39 16.25 -14.48
N ASN A 82 -19.31 15.42 -15.51
CA ASN A 82 -18.09 14.72 -15.92
C ASN A 82 -16.89 15.65 -16.20
N ARG A 83 -17.10 16.98 -16.31
CA ARG A 83 -16.04 17.98 -16.49
C ARG A 83 -15.48 18.54 -15.18
N TYR A 84 -16.00 18.15 -14.02
CA TYR A 84 -15.40 18.50 -12.74
C TYR A 84 -13.97 17.92 -12.65
N PRO A 85 -12.92 18.70 -12.34
CA PRO A 85 -11.52 18.23 -12.48
C PRO A 85 -11.15 17.02 -11.62
N CYS A 86 -11.76 16.85 -10.45
CA CYS A 86 -11.53 15.68 -9.60
C CYS A 86 -12.57 14.56 -9.81
N ALA A 87 -13.43 14.63 -10.84
CA ALA A 87 -14.46 13.60 -11.07
C ALA A 87 -13.84 12.23 -11.32
N ASN A 88 -14.37 11.21 -10.63
CA ASN A 88 -13.87 9.82 -10.65
C ASN A 88 -12.40 9.68 -10.20
N ARG A 89 -11.84 10.66 -9.47
CA ARG A 89 -10.53 10.53 -8.81
C ARG A 89 -10.72 10.04 -7.38
N SER A 90 -9.73 9.33 -6.87
CA SER A 90 -9.74 8.87 -5.48
C SER A 90 -9.79 10.08 -4.53
N PRO A 91 -10.64 10.06 -3.49
CA PRO A 91 -10.62 11.09 -2.45
C PRO A 91 -9.38 10.96 -1.54
N VAL A 92 -8.66 9.83 -1.60
CA VAL A 92 -7.44 9.60 -0.83
C VAL A 92 -6.24 10.21 -1.58
N ARG A 93 -5.48 11.11 -0.94
CA ARG A 93 -4.30 11.77 -1.56
C ARG A 93 -2.96 11.27 -1.02
N PHE A 94 -2.91 10.91 0.26
CA PHE A 94 -1.72 10.33 0.92
C PHE A 94 -2.08 8.96 1.49
N SER A 95 -2.14 7.94 0.62
CA SER A 95 -2.50 6.59 1.06
C SER A 95 -1.37 5.93 1.86
N ASP A 96 -1.73 5.23 2.94
CA ASP A 96 -0.84 4.31 3.64
C ASP A 96 -0.71 2.95 2.92
N GLU A 97 -1.54 2.70 1.90
CA GLU A 97 -1.46 1.53 1.04
C GLU A 97 -0.32 1.62 0.02
N ASN A 98 0.27 0.46 -0.28
CA ASN A 98 1.42 0.34 -1.16
C ASN A 98 1.04 0.39 -2.66
N ARG A 99 0.61 1.55 -3.16
CA ARG A 99 0.29 1.77 -4.59
C ARG A 99 1.24 2.73 -5.32
N SER A 100 2.43 3.02 -4.79
CA SER A 100 3.46 3.73 -5.58
C SER A 100 3.70 2.98 -6.89
N GLN A 101 3.59 3.68 -8.02
CA GLN A 101 3.66 3.03 -9.33
C GLN A 101 5.09 3.10 -9.84
N CYS A 102 5.94 2.21 -9.32
CA CYS A 102 7.32 2.05 -9.80
C CYS A 102 7.42 1.01 -10.95
N THR A 103 6.29 0.49 -11.43
CA THR A 103 6.22 -0.58 -12.42
C THR A 103 6.38 -0.06 -13.84
N TYR A 104 7.12 -0.80 -14.67
CA TYR A 104 7.44 -0.45 -16.06
C TYR A 104 6.24 -0.19 -16.97
N ASN A 105 5.06 -0.75 -16.65
CA ASN A 105 3.84 -0.59 -17.44
C ASN A 105 3.01 0.64 -17.01
N ARG A 106 3.51 1.41 -16.03
CA ARG A 106 2.84 2.60 -15.48
C ARG A 106 3.68 3.88 -15.60
N ILE A 107 4.95 3.75 -16.00
CA ILE A 107 5.91 4.85 -16.13
C ILE A 107 6.60 4.74 -17.50
N LYS A 108 6.52 5.80 -18.31
CA LYS A 108 7.02 5.83 -19.70
C LYS A 108 8.50 5.50 -19.80
N ASP A 109 9.28 6.01 -18.86
CA ASP A 109 10.73 5.90 -18.81
C ASP A 109 11.20 4.76 -17.89
N SER A 110 10.51 3.62 -17.96
CA SER A 110 10.82 2.40 -17.21
C SER A 110 10.62 1.18 -18.10
N ASN A 111 11.55 0.22 -18.04
CA ASN A 111 11.55 -0.97 -18.89
C ASN A 111 11.30 -2.25 -18.08
N LYS A 112 10.80 -3.30 -18.74
CA LYS A 112 10.38 -4.56 -18.09
C LYS A 112 11.53 -5.26 -17.36
N ASP A 113 12.70 -5.29 -18.00
CA ASP A 113 13.89 -6.01 -17.52
C ASP A 113 14.89 -5.10 -16.80
N ASP A 114 14.42 -3.93 -16.37
CA ASP A 114 15.27 -2.87 -15.87
C ASP A 114 14.95 -2.60 -14.40
N ASN A 115 15.96 -2.78 -13.56
CA ASN A 115 15.88 -2.48 -12.13
C ASN A 115 16.04 -0.98 -11.85
N LYS A 116 15.73 -0.10 -12.82
CA LYS A 116 15.73 1.35 -12.67
C LYS A 116 14.42 1.95 -13.16
N GLY A 117 13.92 2.97 -12.45
CA GLY A 117 12.66 3.61 -12.79
C GLY A 117 12.29 4.72 -11.81
N ALA A 118 11.35 5.55 -12.24
CA ALA A 118 10.72 6.56 -11.38
C ALA A 118 9.49 5.96 -10.70
N CYS A 119 9.13 6.49 -9.54
CA CYS A 119 7.98 6.03 -8.77
C CYS A 119 6.94 7.14 -8.68
N ALA A 120 5.79 7.01 -9.36
CA ALA A 120 4.76 8.03 -9.28
C ALA A 120 4.11 8.03 -7.87
N PRO A 121 4.10 9.17 -7.15
CA PRO A 121 3.53 9.28 -5.82
C PRO A 121 1.99 9.27 -5.87
N PHE A 122 1.35 8.86 -4.78
CA PHE A 122 -0.12 8.69 -4.73
C PHE A 122 -0.88 9.97 -5.07
N ARG A 123 -0.33 11.13 -4.68
CA ARG A 123 -0.82 12.47 -5.04
C ARG A 123 -0.92 12.63 -6.56
N ARG A 124 0.13 12.26 -7.31
CA ARG A 124 0.14 12.33 -8.78
C ARG A 124 -0.88 11.38 -9.40
N LEU A 125 -1.07 10.18 -8.85
CA LEU A 125 -2.00 9.18 -9.41
C LEU A 125 -3.45 9.69 -9.42
N SER A 126 -3.81 10.52 -8.45
CA SER A 126 -5.18 11.03 -8.27
C SER A 126 -5.35 12.48 -8.72
N LEU A 127 -4.36 13.08 -9.40
CA LEU A 127 -4.36 14.49 -9.81
C LEU A 127 -5.70 14.92 -10.44
N CYS A 128 -6.20 16.08 -10.04
CA CYS A 128 -7.47 16.62 -10.54
C CYS A 128 -7.32 17.26 -11.93
N ASP A 129 -7.21 16.43 -12.96
CA ASP A 129 -7.01 16.82 -14.36
C ASP A 129 -8.10 16.30 -15.31
N ARG A 130 -9.25 15.85 -14.79
CA ARG A 130 -10.32 15.27 -15.61
C ARG A 130 -10.88 16.24 -16.64
N ASN A 131 -10.91 17.53 -16.34
CA ASN A 131 -11.31 18.56 -17.31
C ASN A 131 -10.31 18.66 -18.46
N LEU A 132 -9.02 18.46 -18.19
CA LEU A 132 -7.96 18.44 -19.21
C LEU A 132 -8.15 17.24 -20.16
N GLU A 133 -8.43 16.05 -19.62
CA GLU A 133 -8.69 14.84 -20.42
C GLU A 133 -9.87 15.00 -21.39
N LEU A 134 -10.84 15.84 -21.04
CA LEU A 134 -12.04 16.09 -21.85
C LEU A 134 -11.92 17.31 -22.77
N MET A 135 -10.75 17.94 -22.84
CA MET A 135 -10.49 19.08 -23.72
C MET A 135 -10.65 18.68 -25.17
N LYS A 136 -11.37 19.50 -25.95
CA LYS A 136 -11.52 19.28 -27.39
C LYS A 136 -10.79 20.37 -28.16
N PRO A 137 -9.84 20.04 -29.04
CA PRO A 137 -9.08 21.02 -29.83
C PRO A 137 -9.95 21.95 -30.66
N LYS A 138 -11.19 21.56 -31.00
CA LYS A 138 -12.16 22.43 -31.69
C LYS A 138 -12.64 23.61 -30.83
N ASN A 139 -12.73 23.40 -29.52
CA ASN A 139 -13.23 24.40 -28.57
C ASN A 139 -12.09 25.23 -28.00
N ILE A 140 -10.96 24.58 -27.69
CA ILE A 140 -9.76 25.16 -27.09
C ILE A 140 -8.72 25.27 -28.19
N ASN A 141 -8.55 26.48 -28.73
CA ASN A 141 -7.70 26.73 -29.90
C ASN A 141 -6.88 28.02 -29.78
N THR A 142 -6.81 28.59 -28.59
CA THR A 142 -6.05 29.80 -28.27
C THR A 142 -5.35 29.65 -26.93
N THR A 143 -4.26 30.39 -26.71
CA THR A 143 -3.55 30.42 -25.42
C THR A 143 -4.48 30.79 -24.26
N HIS A 144 -5.42 31.71 -24.48
CA HIS A 144 -6.35 32.20 -23.46
C HIS A 144 -7.30 31.11 -22.96
N LYS A 145 -7.85 30.31 -23.87
CA LYS A 145 -8.76 29.21 -23.52
C LYS A 145 -8.03 28.08 -22.79
N LEU A 146 -6.84 27.72 -23.29
CA LEU A 146 -6.01 26.71 -22.63
C LEU A 146 -5.65 27.15 -21.20
N LEU A 147 -5.29 28.42 -21.01
CA LEU A 147 -4.98 28.96 -19.69
C LEU A 147 -6.16 28.81 -18.72
N ALA A 148 -7.39 29.07 -19.18
CA ALA A 148 -8.58 28.96 -18.35
C ALA A 148 -8.80 27.52 -17.86
N ASP A 149 -8.70 26.51 -18.74
CA ASP A 149 -8.85 25.10 -18.38
C ASP A 149 -7.73 24.61 -17.44
N VAL A 150 -6.49 25.07 -17.64
CA VAL A 150 -5.36 24.73 -16.75
C VAL A 150 -5.53 25.38 -15.37
N CYS A 151 -5.97 26.64 -15.29
CA CYS A 151 -6.28 27.30 -14.02
C CYS A 151 -7.42 26.59 -13.27
N LEU A 152 -8.41 26.07 -14.02
CA LEU A 152 -9.52 25.30 -13.47
C LEU A 152 -9.03 24.02 -12.76
N ALA A 153 -8.17 23.26 -13.44
CA ALA A 153 -7.56 22.05 -12.89
C ALA A 153 -6.73 22.36 -11.64
N ALA A 154 -5.91 23.41 -11.71
CA ALA A 154 -5.05 23.82 -10.60
C ALA A 154 -5.84 24.22 -9.35
N LYS A 155 -6.94 24.98 -9.49
CA LYS A 155 -7.80 25.36 -8.35
C LYS A 155 -8.36 24.13 -7.63
N TYR A 156 -8.99 23.22 -8.36
CA TYR A 156 -9.63 22.06 -7.73
C TYR A 156 -8.64 21.02 -7.21
N GLU A 157 -7.47 20.92 -7.82
CA GLU A 157 -6.36 20.16 -7.26
C GLU A 157 -5.97 20.71 -5.88
N ALA A 158 -5.85 22.04 -5.73
CA ALA A 158 -5.54 22.65 -4.44
C ALA A 158 -6.62 22.40 -3.39
N GLU A 159 -7.89 22.62 -3.72
CA GLU A 159 -9.02 22.37 -2.81
C GLU A 159 -9.06 20.92 -2.33
N SER A 160 -8.78 19.96 -3.24
CA SER A 160 -8.69 18.55 -2.89
C SER A 160 -7.56 18.27 -1.90
N LEU A 161 -6.39 18.87 -2.12
CA LEU A 161 -5.21 18.69 -1.27
C LEU A 161 -5.35 19.35 0.09
N GLU A 162 -5.92 20.57 0.17
CA GLU A 162 -6.18 21.28 1.42
C GLU A 162 -7.06 20.43 2.34
N LYS A 163 -8.23 20.02 1.83
CA LYS A 163 -9.18 19.20 2.60
C LYS A 163 -8.56 17.91 3.11
N TYR A 164 -7.82 17.21 2.26
CA TYR A 164 -7.22 15.93 2.65
C TYR A 164 -6.05 16.11 3.63
N ARG A 165 -5.21 17.13 3.43
CA ARG A 165 -4.11 17.45 4.34
C ARG A 165 -4.63 17.79 5.73
N ASP A 166 -5.71 18.56 5.83
CA ASP A 166 -6.32 18.91 7.12
C ASP A 166 -6.83 17.67 7.85
N GLN A 167 -7.50 16.76 7.14
CA GLN A 167 -7.93 15.47 7.70
C GLN A 167 -6.74 14.64 8.21
N TYR A 168 -5.66 14.57 7.43
CA TYR A 168 -4.46 13.83 7.81
C TYR A 168 -3.75 14.46 9.02
N GLN A 169 -3.56 15.78 8.99
CA GLN A 169 -2.91 16.53 10.07
C GLN A 169 -3.73 16.46 11.37
N ALA A 170 -5.06 16.43 11.29
CA ALA A 170 -5.92 16.24 12.44
C ALA A 170 -5.80 14.83 13.05
N LYS A 171 -5.45 13.82 12.24
CA LYS A 171 -5.32 12.42 12.69
C LYS A 171 -3.93 12.10 13.27
N TYR A 172 -2.87 12.59 12.63
CA TYR A 172 -1.49 12.15 12.93
C TYR A 172 -0.58 13.25 13.49
N HIS A 173 -0.94 14.53 13.31
CA HIS A 173 -0.22 15.71 13.80
C HIS A 173 1.24 15.87 13.33
N ASP A 174 1.72 15.06 12.38
CA ASP A 174 3.13 15.02 11.98
C ASP A 174 3.36 15.01 10.47
N PHE A 175 2.44 15.60 9.69
CA PHE A 175 2.63 15.74 8.25
C PHE A 175 3.84 16.65 7.97
N GLY A 176 4.92 16.06 7.46
CA GLY A 176 6.23 16.69 7.32
C GLY A 176 6.28 17.86 6.33
N SER A 177 5.39 17.87 5.33
CA SER A 177 5.36 18.90 4.28
C SER A 177 4.34 20.01 4.61
N THR A 178 4.69 21.28 4.31
CA THR A 178 3.70 22.37 4.38
C THR A 178 2.69 22.22 3.24
N ILE A 179 1.50 22.83 3.38
CA ILE A 179 0.53 22.84 2.27
C ILE A 179 1.15 23.44 1.00
N CYS A 180 1.96 24.50 1.13
CA CYS A 180 2.66 25.11 0.01
C CYS A 180 3.64 24.15 -0.69
N THR A 181 4.30 23.23 0.04
CA THR A 181 5.15 22.18 -0.56
C THR A 181 4.32 21.19 -1.38
N VAL A 182 3.19 20.74 -0.84
CA VAL A 182 2.29 19.81 -1.55
C VAL A 182 1.75 20.46 -2.83
N LEU A 183 1.31 21.73 -2.73
CA LEU A 183 0.87 22.51 -3.87
C LEU A 183 1.98 22.69 -4.91
N ALA A 184 3.22 22.97 -4.48
CA ALA A 184 4.38 23.05 -5.37
C ALA A 184 4.64 21.77 -6.17
N ARG A 185 4.48 20.59 -5.56
CA ARG A 185 4.61 19.29 -6.24
C ARG A 185 3.50 19.09 -7.29
N SER A 186 2.24 19.39 -6.95
CA SER A 186 1.13 19.30 -7.92
C SER A 186 1.22 20.32 -9.04
N PHE A 187 1.65 21.55 -8.76
CA PHE A 187 1.92 22.56 -9.77
C PHE A 187 2.95 22.10 -10.80
N ALA A 188 4.05 21.50 -10.34
CA ALA A 188 5.09 20.97 -11.21
C ALA A 188 4.58 19.81 -12.08
N ASP A 189 3.75 18.92 -11.52
CA ASP A 189 3.16 17.82 -12.28
C ASP A 189 2.13 18.29 -13.32
N ILE A 190 1.29 19.28 -12.99
CA ILE A 190 0.41 19.94 -13.98
C ILE A 190 1.26 20.55 -15.09
N GLY A 191 2.35 21.24 -14.73
CA GLY A 191 3.29 21.79 -15.70
C GLY A 191 3.89 20.72 -16.61
N ASP A 192 4.27 19.57 -16.07
CA ASP A 192 4.81 18.47 -16.86
C ASP A 192 3.79 17.80 -17.79
N ILE A 193 2.52 17.73 -17.39
CA ILE A 193 1.43 17.30 -18.28
C ILE A 193 1.35 18.24 -19.49
N ILE A 194 1.27 19.56 -19.26
CA ILE A 194 1.14 20.54 -20.34
C ILE A 194 2.36 20.55 -21.25
N ARG A 195 3.56 20.38 -20.69
CA ARG A 195 4.84 20.39 -21.41
C ARG A 195 5.19 19.09 -22.13
N GLY A 196 4.40 18.03 -21.94
CA GLY A 196 4.71 16.70 -22.49
C GLY A 196 5.93 16.04 -21.83
N LYS A 197 6.19 16.39 -20.56
CA LYS A 197 7.26 15.84 -19.70
C LYS A 197 6.77 14.74 -18.77
N ASP A 198 5.47 14.68 -18.52
CA ASP A 198 4.90 13.77 -17.53
C ASP A 198 5.12 12.30 -17.91
N LEU A 199 5.69 11.56 -16.95
CA LEU A 199 6.12 10.17 -17.08
C LEU A 199 5.01 9.16 -16.77
N TYR A 200 3.88 9.58 -16.18
CA TYR A 200 2.84 8.66 -15.73
C TYR A 200 1.97 8.19 -16.90
N LEU A 201 1.80 6.88 -17.04
CA LEU A 201 0.99 6.26 -18.09
C LEU A 201 -0.47 6.03 -17.67
N GLY A 202 -0.74 5.86 -16.39
CA GLY A 202 -2.04 5.36 -15.92
C GLY A 202 -1.92 3.98 -15.26
N TYR A 203 -2.90 3.65 -14.42
CA TYR A 203 -2.87 2.43 -13.61
C TYR A 203 -3.53 1.22 -14.29
N ASP A 204 -4.45 1.46 -15.21
CA ASP A 204 -5.16 0.49 -16.05
C ASP A 204 -5.24 1.00 -17.51
N ASP A 205 -5.77 0.18 -18.42
CA ASP A 205 -5.82 0.54 -19.84
C ASP A 205 -6.80 1.68 -20.15
N LYS A 206 -7.84 1.85 -19.31
CA LYS A 206 -8.80 2.95 -19.43
C LYS A 206 -8.13 4.29 -19.13
N GLU A 207 -7.35 4.37 -18.07
CA GLU A 207 -6.58 5.56 -17.72
C GLU A 207 -5.48 5.81 -18.76
N LYS A 208 -4.77 4.77 -19.23
CA LYS A 208 -3.77 4.93 -20.32
C LYS A 208 -4.38 5.56 -21.56
N ASN A 209 -5.52 5.04 -22.04
CA ASN A 209 -6.20 5.58 -23.20
C ASN A 209 -6.60 7.06 -23.01
N ARG A 210 -7.03 7.45 -21.81
CA ARG A 210 -7.34 8.85 -21.49
C ARG A 210 -6.10 9.75 -21.52
N ARG A 211 -4.96 9.26 -21.04
CA ARG A 211 -3.69 9.98 -21.05
C ARG A 211 -3.15 10.16 -22.46
N ASP A 212 -3.28 9.14 -23.30
CA ASP A 212 -2.91 9.20 -24.72
C ASP A 212 -3.80 10.18 -25.49
N GLU A 213 -5.12 10.15 -25.22
CA GLU A 213 -6.08 11.12 -25.78
C GLU A 213 -5.76 12.55 -25.33
N LEU A 214 -5.45 12.77 -24.05
CA LEU A 214 -5.02 14.06 -23.53
C LEU A 214 -3.77 14.58 -24.25
N GLU A 215 -2.73 13.77 -24.39
CA GLU A 215 -1.50 14.18 -25.05
C GLU A 215 -1.73 14.47 -26.55
N LYS A 216 -2.55 13.68 -27.23
CA LYS A 216 -2.97 13.97 -28.62
C LYS A 216 -3.71 15.31 -28.72
N ASN A 217 -4.66 15.55 -27.81
CA ASN A 217 -5.41 16.80 -27.78
C ASN A 217 -4.49 17.99 -27.51
N LEU A 218 -3.52 17.88 -26.61
CA LEU A 218 -2.52 18.92 -26.37
C LEU A 218 -1.69 19.20 -27.63
N LYS A 219 -1.24 18.18 -28.37
CA LYS A 219 -0.52 18.38 -29.66
C LYS A 219 -1.35 19.19 -30.64
N GLU A 220 -2.62 18.83 -30.82
CA GLU A 220 -3.53 19.55 -31.71
C GLU A 220 -3.81 20.98 -31.25
N ILE A 221 -4.00 21.20 -29.95
CA ILE A 221 -4.23 22.54 -29.37
C ILE A 221 -3.00 23.43 -29.60
N PHE A 222 -1.80 22.92 -29.32
CA PHE A 222 -0.56 23.67 -29.52
C PHE A 222 -0.25 23.91 -31.00
N GLY A 223 -0.65 23.00 -31.90
CA GLY A 223 -0.62 23.26 -33.35
C GLY A 223 -1.49 24.44 -33.76
N LYS A 224 -2.72 24.53 -33.23
CA LYS A 224 -3.61 25.68 -33.48
C LYS A 224 -3.10 26.98 -32.86
N ILE A 225 -2.44 26.91 -31.70
CA ILE A 225 -1.79 28.08 -31.09
C ILE A 225 -0.63 28.53 -31.99
N HIS A 226 0.20 27.60 -32.46
CA HIS A 226 1.31 27.87 -33.37
C HIS A 226 0.87 28.53 -34.68
N GLU A 227 -0.20 28.04 -35.30
CA GLU A 227 -0.78 28.62 -36.54
C GLU A 227 -1.21 30.09 -36.38
N ARG A 228 -1.59 30.49 -35.16
CA ARG A 228 -2.05 31.85 -34.83
C ARG A 228 -0.92 32.81 -34.46
N LEU A 229 0.31 32.31 -34.27
CA LEU A 229 1.48 33.16 -34.00
C LEU A 229 1.87 33.98 -35.23
N SER A 230 2.54 35.11 -34.99
CA SER A 230 3.04 35.96 -36.06
C SER A 230 4.03 35.19 -36.96
N LYS A 231 3.68 35.04 -38.25
CA LYS A 231 4.47 34.29 -39.24
C LYS A 231 5.91 34.79 -39.38
N ASN A 232 6.11 36.10 -39.23
CA ASN A 232 7.42 36.74 -39.33
C ASN A 232 8.12 36.98 -37.98
N GLY A 233 7.47 36.60 -36.87
CA GLY A 233 8.01 36.72 -35.51
C GLY A 233 8.04 35.38 -34.82
N ALA A 234 7.23 35.23 -33.77
CA ALA A 234 7.29 34.11 -32.83
C ALA A 234 7.17 32.73 -33.49
N GLN A 235 6.35 32.59 -34.55
CA GLN A 235 6.10 31.31 -35.20
C GLN A 235 7.38 30.61 -35.71
N LYS A 236 8.36 31.39 -36.20
CA LYS A 236 9.63 30.88 -36.73
C LYS A 236 10.49 30.16 -35.69
N HIS A 237 10.32 30.49 -34.41
CA HIS A 237 11.08 29.89 -33.32
C HIS A 237 10.58 28.49 -32.91
N TYR A 238 9.43 28.04 -33.43
CA TYR A 238 8.74 26.83 -32.95
C TYR A 238 8.45 25.78 -34.03
N ASN A 239 9.20 25.79 -35.14
CA ASN A 239 8.96 24.88 -36.27
C ASN A 239 9.67 23.50 -36.16
N GLY A 240 10.48 23.25 -35.12
CA GLY A 240 11.47 22.16 -35.08
C GLY A 240 11.07 20.83 -34.43
N ASP A 241 9.82 20.67 -33.97
CA ASP A 241 9.46 19.59 -33.02
C ASP A 241 8.57 18.46 -33.58
N GLY A 242 8.50 18.30 -34.90
CA GLY A 242 7.77 17.18 -35.53
C GLY A 242 6.29 17.09 -35.11
N GLY A 243 5.65 18.24 -34.87
CA GLY A 243 4.26 18.33 -34.41
C GLY A 243 4.02 18.15 -32.91
N ASN A 244 5.07 17.95 -32.09
CA ASN A 244 4.91 17.87 -30.63
C ASN A 244 4.92 19.25 -29.96
N TYR A 245 5.59 20.23 -30.59
CA TYR A 245 5.68 21.61 -30.13
C TYR A 245 6.30 21.76 -28.72
N TYR A 246 7.30 20.94 -28.37
CA TYR A 246 7.90 20.94 -27.03
C TYR A 246 8.45 22.32 -26.64
N GLN A 247 9.18 23.00 -27.52
CA GLN A 247 9.72 24.32 -27.21
C GLN A 247 8.61 25.37 -27.00
N LEU A 248 7.53 25.28 -27.79
CA LEU A 248 6.36 26.16 -27.67
C LEU A 248 5.62 25.91 -26.35
N ARG A 249 5.50 24.65 -25.93
CA ARG A 249 4.85 24.26 -24.67
C ARG A 249 5.65 24.71 -23.45
N GLU A 250 6.99 24.57 -23.49
CA GLU A 250 7.89 25.09 -22.44
C GLU A 250 7.71 26.59 -22.24
N ASP A 251 7.75 27.35 -23.34
CA ASP A 251 7.66 28.81 -23.29
C ASP A 251 6.25 29.26 -22.91
N TRP A 252 5.21 28.54 -23.37
CA TRP A 252 3.84 28.77 -22.94
C TRP A 252 3.69 28.60 -21.42
N TRP A 253 4.23 27.51 -20.84
CA TRP A 253 4.19 27.31 -19.40
C TRP A 253 4.93 28.44 -18.68
N ALA A 254 6.16 28.75 -19.09
CA ALA A 254 6.98 29.80 -18.47
C ALA A 254 6.28 31.17 -18.39
N LEU A 255 5.48 31.51 -19.40
CA LEU A 255 4.77 32.79 -19.52
C LEU A 255 3.39 32.81 -18.84
N ASN A 256 2.88 31.66 -18.40
CA ASN A 256 1.54 31.52 -17.80
C ASN A 256 1.54 30.91 -16.39
N ARG A 257 2.69 30.38 -15.94
CA ARG A 257 2.85 29.69 -14.65
C ARG A 257 2.43 30.54 -13.45
N ASP A 258 2.55 31.87 -13.52
CA ASP A 258 2.12 32.80 -12.47
C ASP A 258 0.59 32.82 -12.30
N GLN A 259 -0.15 32.79 -13.40
CA GLN A 259 -1.62 32.73 -13.38
C GLN A 259 -2.11 31.37 -12.88
N VAL A 260 -1.44 30.28 -13.28
CA VAL A 260 -1.77 28.93 -12.80
C VAL A 260 -1.48 28.79 -11.30
N TRP A 261 -0.33 29.26 -10.82
CA TRP A 261 -0.02 29.29 -9.39
C TRP A 261 -1.04 30.11 -8.61
N LYS A 262 -1.40 31.30 -9.14
CA LYS A 262 -2.44 32.13 -8.53
C LYS A 262 -3.75 31.37 -8.43
N ALA A 263 -4.23 30.72 -9.49
CA ALA A 263 -5.45 29.90 -9.47
C ALA A 263 -5.41 28.80 -8.39
N MET A 264 -4.26 28.15 -8.22
CA MET A 264 -4.03 27.09 -7.24
C MET A 264 -3.98 27.59 -5.78
N THR A 265 -3.82 28.89 -5.56
CA THR A 265 -3.57 29.46 -4.22
C THR A 265 -4.63 30.48 -3.79
N CYS A 266 -5.81 30.45 -4.41
CA CYS A 266 -6.89 31.40 -4.17
C CYS A 266 -7.67 31.18 -2.86
N SER A 267 -7.48 30.04 -2.22
CA SER A 267 -8.25 29.64 -1.04
C SER A 267 -7.87 30.47 0.20
N GLU A 268 -8.86 30.98 0.92
CA GLU A 268 -8.66 31.67 2.20
C GLU A 268 -8.09 30.74 3.28
N HIS A 269 -8.19 29.41 3.12
CA HIS A 269 -7.52 28.45 3.99
C HIS A 269 -5.99 28.55 3.91
N LEU A 270 -5.45 29.09 2.81
CA LEU A 270 -4.02 29.32 2.63
C LEU A 270 -3.56 30.65 3.22
N LYS A 271 -4.44 31.43 3.84
CA LYS A 271 -4.06 32.65 4.54
C LYS A 271 -3.02 32.34 5.61
N ASN A 272 -1.95 33.11 5.66
CA ASN A 272 -0.76 32.87 6.51
C ASN A 272 0.02 31.57 6.22
N SER A 273 -0.27 30.85 5.13
CA SER A 273 0.53 29.69 4.74
C SER A 273 1.83 30.15 4.10
N ALA A 274 2.95 29.62 4.61
CA ALA A 274 4.29 30.00 4.19
C ALA A 274 4.96 28.95 3.28
N TYR A 275 5.58 29.40 2.19
CA TYR A 275 6.52 28.56 1.44
C TYR A 275 7.81 28.36 2.25
N PHE A 276 8.44 27.20 2.10
CA PHE A 276 9.54 26.78 2.97
C PHE A 276 10.86 27.53 2.69
N ARG A 277 11.07 28.02 1.46
CA ARG A 277 12.30 28.71 1.04
C ARG A 277 12.12 30.23 0.98
N LEU A 278 13.21 30.97 1.22
CA LEU A 278 13.30 32.43 1.09
C LEU A 278 13.41 32.87 -0.38
N THR A 279 12.31 32.79 -1.13
CA THR A 279 12.31 33.05 -2.58
C THR A 279 11.75 34.40 -2.98
N CYS A 280 11.15 35.14 -2.06
CA CYS A 280 10.59 36.45 -2.35
C CYS A 280 11.64 37.55 -2.22
N ASP A 281 11.67 38.48 -3.16
CA ASP A 281 12.43 39.72 -3.02
C ASP A 281 11.48 40.87 -2.63
N THR A 282 11.63 41.34 -1.39
CA THR A 282 10.82 42.44 -0.84
C THR A 282 11.47 43.82 -1.02
N GLY A 283 12.62 43.90 -1.69
CA GLY A 283 13.46 45.10 -1.73
C GLY A 283 14.18 45.40 -0.40
N LYS A 284 13.92 44.60 0.65
CA LYS A 284 14.64 44.59 1.93
C LYS A 284 15.47 43.32 2.13
N GLY A 285 15.60 42.50 1.08
CA GLY A 285 16.26 41.20 1.10
C GLY A 285 15.29 40.02 0.90
N PRO A 286 15.85 38.80 0.82
CA PRO A 286 15.07 37.58 0.64
C PRO A 286 14.09 37.32 1.80
N SER A 287 12.86 36.94 1.49
CA SER A 287 11.84 36.57 2.47
C SER A 287 11.05 35.33 2.04
N VAL A 288 10.35 34.71 2.99
CA VAL A 288 9.38 33.64 2.69
C VAL A 288 8.09 34.24 2.10
N ALA A 289 7.42 33.45 1.27
CA ALA A 289 6.07 33.72 0.78
C ALA A 289 5.06 33.42 1.90
N LYS A 290 4.82 34.38 2.79
CA LYS A 290 4.11 34.19 4.06
C LYS A 290 2.58 34.19 3.98
N ASP A 291 2.00 34.56 2.84
CA ASP A 291 0.55 34.62 2.67
C ASP A 291 0.13 33.96 1.36
N HIS A 292 -0.88 33.09 1.43
CA HIS A 292 -1.39 32.30 0.31
C HIS A 292 -0.30 31.56 -0.49
N CYS A 293 0.84 31.21 0.14
CA CYS A 293 1.99 30.66 -0.59
C CYS A 293 2.41 31.54 -1.79
N ARG A 294 2.34 32.87 -1.68
CA ARG A 294 2.71 33.83 -2.73
C ARG A 294 3.71 34.85 -2.22
N CYS A 295 4.54 35.32 -3.14
CA CYS A 295 5.41 36.45 -2.89
C CYS A 295 4.69 37.76 -3.24
N ASP A 296 4.77 38.73 -2.33
CA ASP A 296 4.38 40.11 -2.58
C ASP A 296 5.27 40.71 -3.68
N GLY A 297 4.70 41.40 -4.66
CA GLY A 297 5.48 42.07 -5.71
C GLY A 297 4.99 43.48 -6.04
N LYS A 298 5.74 44.21 -6.88
CA LYS A 298 5.33 45.54 -7.37
C LYS A 298 4.15 45.41 -8.34
N PRO A 299 3.06 46.20 -8.18
CA PRO A 299 1.92 46.17 -9.10
C PRO A 299 2.36 46.31 -10.55
N LYS A 300 1.94 45.40 -11.43
CA LYS A 300 2.01 45.65 -12.88
C LYS A 300 1.09 46.85 -13.19
N ALA A 301 1.51 47.75 -14.08
CA ALA A 301 0.74 48.94 -14.43
C ALA A 301 -0.70 48.57 -14.81
N GLY A 302 -1.69 49.17 -14.11
CA GLY A 302 -3.12 48.89 -14.31
C GLY A 302 -3.73 47.81 -13.39
N LYS A 303 -2.99 47.25 -12.42
CA LYS A 303 -3.53 46.34 -11.38
C LYS A 303 -3.65 47.02 -10.01
N LYS A 304 -4.61 46.58 -9.20
CA LYS A 304 -4.81 47.07 -7.82
C LYS A 304 -3.54 46.80 -6.97
N PRO A 305 -3.20 47.67 -6.01
CA PRO A 305 -2.18 47.37 -5.00
C PRO A 305 -2.53 46.05 -4.30
N GLY A 306 -1.60 45.09 -4.29
CA GLY A 306 -1.80 43.74 -3.70
C GLY A 306 -2.11 42.61 -4.70
N ASP A 307 -2.28 42.91 -5.99
CA ASP A 307 -2.68 41.93 -7.01
C ASP A 307 -1.49 41.28 -7.77
N VAL A 308 -0.36 41.12 -7.07
CA VAL A 308 0.90 40.61 -7.64
C VAL A 308 1.22 39.28 -6.99
N SER A 309 1.19 38.22 -7.79
CA SER A 309 1.51 36.86 -7.33
C SER A 309 2.77 36.38 -8.03
N ILE A 310 3.94 36.56 -7.40
CA ILE A 310 5.17 35.91 -7.86
C ILE A 310 5.14 34.46 -7.31
N VAL A 311 5.44 33.50 -8.19
CA VAL A 311 5.48 32.07 -7.84
C VAL A 311 6.73 31.82 -6.98
N PRO A 312 6.60 31.36 -5.73
CA PRO A 312 7.75 31.17 -4.85
C PRO A 312 8.47 29.84 -5.06
N THR A 313 7.88 28.91 -5.82
CA THR A 313 8.43 27.58 -6.12
C THR A 313 9.03 27.54 -7.53
N TYR A 314 9.99 26.65 -7.72
CA TYR A 314 10.65 26.33 -8.98
C TYR A 314 10.76 24.82 -9.20
N PHE A 315 9.99 24.03 -8.44
CA PHE A 315 9.82 22.58 -8.66
C PHE A 315 9.44 22.26 -10.11
N ASP A 316 8.70 23.12 -10.80
CA ASP A 316 8.37 22.93 -12.22
C ASP A 316 9.58 22.97 -13.16
N TYR A 317 10.77 23.37 -12.69
CA TYR A 317 12.02 23.28 -13.42
C TYR A 317 13.01 22.25 -12.85
N VAL A 318 12.54 21.44 -11.89
CA VAL A 318 13.24 20.24 -11.41
C VAL A 318 12.77 19.03 -12.22
N PRO A 319 13.66 18.14 -12.71
CA PRO A 319 13.25 16.91 -13.39
C PRO A 319 12.25 16.06 -12.57
N GLN A 320 11.17 15.58 -13.20
CA GLN A 320 10.04 14.93 -12.51
C GLN A 320 10.46 13.78 -11.60
N TYR A 321 11.38 12.94 -12.08
CA TYR A 321 11.91 11.82 -11.30
C TYR A 321 12.51 12.25 -9.95
N LEU A 322 13.28 13.35 -9.89
CA LEU A 322 13.88 13.83 -8.64
C LEU A 322 12.82 14.33 -7.65
N ARG A 323 11.77 14.99 -8.15
CA ARG A 323 10.65 15.46 -7.32
C ARG A 323 9.88 14.29 -6.72
N TRP A 324 9.66 13.25 -7.52
CA TRP A 324 9.02 12.03 -7.05
C TRP A 324 9.89 11.24 -6.08
N PHE A 325 11.21 11.22 -6.26
CA PHE A 325 12.12 10.53 -5.34
C PHE A 325 12.22 11.26 -3.99
N GLU A 326 12.25 12.59 -4.01
CA GLU A 326 12.15 13.43 -2.81
C GLU A 326 10.81 13.23 -2.08
N GLU A 327 9.68 13.29 -2.81
CA GLU A 327 8.34 13.05 -2.24
C GLU A 327 8.22 11.63 -1.67
N TRP A 328 8.77 10.62 -2.36
CA TRP A 328 8.83 9.24 -1.88
C TRP A 328 9.63 9.12 -0.58
N ALA A 329 10.77 9.80 -0.44
CA ALA A 329 11.58 9.74 0.77
C ALA A 329 10.86 10.33 1.98
N GLU A 330 10.22 11.50 1.84
CA GLU A 330 9.39 12.08 2.90
C GLU A 330 8.22 11.15 3.28
N ASP A 331 7.54 10.56 2.29
CA ASP A 331 6.43 9.64 2.52
C ASP A 331 6.88 8.33 3.19
N PHE A 332 8.01 7.75 2.76
CA PHE A 332 8.60 6.57 3.36
C PHE A 332 8.93 6.83 4.83
N CYS A 333 9.61 7.92 5.14
CA CYS A 333 9.99 8.26 6.51
C CYS A 333 8.76 8.46 7.40
N ARG A 334 7.77 9.22 6.93
CA ARG A 334 6.48 9.40 7.62
C ARG A 334 5.80 8.07 7.91
N LYS A 335 5.63 7.22 6.90
CA LYS A 335 4.99 5.89 7.05
C LYS A 335 5.79 4.99 7.97
N ARG A 336 7.11 4.95 7.84
CA ARG A 336 8.00 4.16 8.69
C ARG A 336 7.86 4.57 10.15
N LYS A 337 7.82 5.87 10.45
CA LYS A 337 7.64 6.40 11.81
C LYS A 337 6.37 5.85 12.46
N HIS A 338 5.23 6.02 11.78
CA HIS A 338 3.93 5.52 12.24
C HIS A 338 3.91 4.00 12.37
N LYS A 339 4.50 3.31 11.38
CA LYS A 339 4.61 1.87 11.41
C LYS A 339 5.42 1.42 12.64
N LEU A 340 6.61 1.96 12.88
CA LEU A 340 7.40 1.61 14.07
C LEU A 340 6.70 1.94 15.40
N GLN A 341 5.97 3.05 15.46
CA GLN A 341 5.19 3.40 16.64
C GLN A 341 4.13 2.33 16.93
N ASN A 342 3.39 1.90 15.90
CA ASN A 342 2.44 0.82 16.00
C ASN A 342 3.10 -0.52 16.36
N ALA A 343 4.28 -0.84 15.80
CA ALA A 343 5.07 -2.02 16.15
C ALA A 343 5.35 -2.05 17.65
N LYS A 344 5.83 -0.93 18.20
CA LYS A 344 6.17 -0.78 19.60
C LYS A 344 4.94 -0.99 20.49
N GLU A 345 3.84 -0.31 20.15
CA GLU A 345 2.55 -0.45 20.85
C GLU A 345 2.06 -1.91 20.87
N GLN A 346 2.13 -2.61 19.73
CA GLN A 346 1.61 -3.97 19.63
C GLN A 346 2.54 -5.00 20.26
N CYS A 347 3.86 -4.82 20.18
CA CYS A 347 4.85 -5.83 20.54
C CYS A 347 5.53 -5.62 21.89
N ARG A 348 5.53 -4.40 22.45
CA ARG A 348 6.29 -4.05 23.67
C ARG A 348 5.47 -3.32 24.73
N GLU A 349 4.27 -2.83 24.40
CA GLU A 349 3.44 -2.05 25.32
C GLU A 349 2.17 -2.82 25.73
N GLY A 350 1.67 -2.52 26.93
CA GLY A 350 0.54 -3.20 27.54
C GLY A 350 0.92 -4.52 28.22
N GLU A 351 -0.10 -5.31 28.53
CA GLU A 351 0.05 -6.56 29.27
C GLU A 351 0.08 -7.77 28.33
N ASP A 352 0.80 -8.81 28.75
CA ASP A 352 0.73 -10.18 28.26
C ASP A 352 -0.45 -10.95 28.91
N GLN A 353 -0.64 -12.21 28.58
CA GLN A 353 -1.71 -13.03 29.18
C GLN A 353 -1.59 -13.21 30.70
N SER A 354 -0.40 -13.06 31.29
CA SER A 354 -0.17 -13.19 32.73
C SER A 354 -0.48 -11.92 33.52
N GLY A 355 -0.76 -10.80 32.84
CA GLY A 355 -0.95 -9.48 33.46
C GLY A 355 0.37 -8.74 33.69
N GLY A 356 1.49 -9.23 33.17
CA GLY A 356 2.80 -8.58 33.20
C GLY A 356 3.12 -7.84 31.91
N GLU A 357 4.23 -7.10 31.88
CA GLU A 357 4.67 -6.31 30.72
C GLU A 357 4.84 -7.18 29.45
N ARG A 358 4.32 -6.71 28.32
CA ARG A 358 4.39 -7.42 27.04
C ARG A 358 5.80 -7.40 26.42
N TYR A 359 6.24 -8.55 25.91
CA TYR A 359 7.43 -8.63 25.06
C TYR A 359 7.25 -9.72 23.99
N CYS A 360 6.75 -9.35 22.82
CA CYS A 360 6.40 -10.28 21.75
C CYS A 360 7.42 -10.34 20.61
N ASP A 361 7.51 -11.43 19.88
CA ASP A 361 8.18 -11.44 18.58
C ASP A 361 7.21 -11.34 17.39
N PHE A 362 7.77 -11.24 16.18
CA PHE A 362 6.98 -11.16 14.95
C PHE A 362 6.17 -12.43 14.65
N ASN A 363 6.44 -13.54 15.33
CA ASN A 363 5.72 -14.80 15.18
C ASN A 363 4.55 -14.91 16.17
N GLY A 364 4.37 -13.93 17.07
CA GLY A 364 3.33 -13.92 18.09
C GLY A 364 3.71 -14.67 19.37
N TYR A 365 5.01 -14.97 19.55
CA TYR A 365 5.50 -15.56 20.79
C TYR A 365 5.76 -14.49 21.84
N ASP A 366 5.36 -14.76 23.09
CA ASP A 366 5.84 -13.99 24.25
C ASP A 366 7.24 -14.48 24.62
N CYS A 367 8.24 -13.61 24.44
CA CYS A 367 9.64 -13.93 24.67
C CYS A 367 9.99 -14.16 26.14
N LYS A 368 9.11 -13.78 27.08
CA LYS A 368 9.31 -14.09 28.51
C LYS A 368 9.12 -15.57 28.81
N GLY A 369 8.23 -16.23 28.07
CA GLY A 369 8.02 -17.68 28.16
C GLY A 369 8.66 -18.48 27.03
N THR A 370 9.13 -17.82 25.98
CA THR A 370 9.72 -18.44 24.80
C THR A 370 11.24 -18.42 24.86
N ALA A 371 11.84 -19.60 24.79
CA ALA A 371 13.28 -19.81 24.68
C ALA A 371 13.48 -21.05 23.82
N SER A 372 13.78 -20.84 22.54
CA SER A 372 13.90 -21.94 21.56
C SER A 372 15.04 -22.90 21.90
N GLY A 373 16.12 -22.40 22.53
CA GLY A 373 17.20 -23.23 23.07
C GLY A 373 16.80 -24.16 24.21
N LYS A 374 15.62 -23.93 24.80
CA LYS A 374 14.99 -24.81 25.81
C LYS A 374 13.77 -25.53 25.26
N HIS A 375 13.54 -25.48 23.94
CA HIS A 375 12.34 -25.99 23.27
C HIS A 375 11.02 -25.42 23.82
N LYS A 376 11.06 -24.23 24.41
CA LYS A 376 9.89 -23.57 25.00
C LYS A 376 9.31 -22.55 24.04
N TYR A 377 8.02 -22.73 23.71
CA TYR A 377 7.29 -21.87 22.79
C TYR A 377 5.97 -21.43 23.41
N LEU A 378 5.91 -20.16 23.82
CA LEU A 378 4.74 -19.54 24.42
C LEU A 378 4.08 -18.61 23.40
N TRP A 379 3.15 -19.15 22.61
CA TRP A 379 2.35 -18.33 21.71
C TRP A 379 1.22 -17.67 22.50
N ASP A 380 1.15 -16.33 22.50
CA ASP A 380 0.19 -15.56 23.30
C ASP A 380 -0.77 -14.79 22.37
N TYR A 381 -2.08 -14.92 22.57
CA TYR A 381 -3.09 -14.17 21.82
C TYR A 381 -2.98 -12.65 22.01
N LYS A 382 -2.40 -12.18 23.12
CA LYS A 382 -2.06 -10.76 23.31
C LYS A 382 -0.85 -10.34 22.47
N CYS A 383 -0.04 -11.28 22.00
CA CYS A 383 1.04 -11.07 21.04
C CYS A 383 0.59 -11.21 19.57
N ALA A 384 -0.66 -11.62 19.30
CA ALA A 384 -1.20 -11.71 17.94
C ALA A 384 -1.14 -10.35 17.20
N GLY A 385 -1.32 -9.24 17.93
CA GLY A 385 -1.16 -7.90 17.36
C GLY A 385 0.23 -7.67 16.77
N CYS A 386 1.28 -8.15 17.46
CA CYS A 386 2.64 -8.10 16.95
C CYS A 386 2.81 -8.95 15.69
N PHE A 387 2.24 -10.16 15.68
CA PHE A 387 2.28 -11.08 14.55
C PHE A 387 1.70 -10.49 13.26
N PHE A 388 0.45 -9.99 13.33
CA PHE A 388 -0.21 -9.38 12.17
C PHE A 388 0.53 -8.13 11.70
N TRP A 389 0.90 -7.26 12.64
CA TRP A 389 1.50 -5.98 12.34
C TRP A 389 2.92 -6.14 11.74
N CYS A 390 3.77 -6.94 12.37
CA CYS A 390 5.14 -7.17 11.88
C CYS A 390 5.15 -7.88 10.53
N SER A 391 4.15 -8.71 10.22
CA SER A 391 4.03 -9.31 8.90
C SER A 391 3.77 -8.28 7.81
N ASP A 392 2.77 -7.40 7.99
CA ASP A 392 2.51 -6.31 7.05
C ASP A 392 3.73 -5.39 6.92
N PHE A 393 4.35 -5.03 8.05
CA PHE A 393 5.52 -4.17 8.06
C PHE A 393 6.69 -4.75 7.28
N ARG A 394 7.02 -6.04 7.47
CA ARG A 394 8.09 -6.73 6.74
C ARG A 394 7.83 -6.74 5.24
N LYS A 395 6.58 -7.00 4.82
CA LYS A 395 6.17 -6.97 3.42
C LYS A 395 6.30 -5.56 2.83
N TRP A 396 5.82 -4.56 3.54
CA TRP A 396 5.95 -3.15 3.16
C TRP A 396 7.43 -2.73 3.02
N MET A 397 8.27 -3.00 4.03
CA MET A 397 9.71 -2.68 3.99
C MET A 397 10.43 -3.33 2.80
N LYS A 398 10.09 -4.59 2.47
CA LYS A 398 10.64 -5.28 1.29
C LYS A 398 10.27 -4.58 -0.02
N ASN A 399 9.04 -4.09 -0.13
CA ASN A 399 8.59 -3.36 -1.32
C ASN A 399 9.28 -1.99 -1.43
N GLU A 400 9.31 -1.22 -0.34
CA GLU A 400 9.99 0.08 -0.28
C GLU A 400 11.49 -0.05 -0.58
N LYS A 401 12.14 -1.14 -0.14
CA LYS A 401 13.52 -1.45 -0.49
C LYS A 401 13.71 -1.60 -2.01
N ASN A 402 12.76 -2.25 -2.69
CA ASN A 402 12.82 -2.43 -4.14
C ASN A 402 12.59 -1.10 -4.87
N ASP A 403 11.62 -0.30 -4.42
CA ASP A 403 11.33 1.03 -4.96
C ASP A 403 12.54 1.96 -4.78
N PHE A 404 13.17 1.94 -3.60
CA PHE A 404 14.41 2.66 -3.32
C PHE A 404 15.54 2.25 -4.26
N LYS A 405 15.79 0.94 -4.43
CA LYS A 405 16.83 0.45 -5.35
C LYS A 405 16.60 0.94 -6.77
N ARG A 406 15.35 0.90 -7.25
CA ARG A 406 14.98 1.38 -8.60
C ARG A 406 15.27 2.86 -8.79
N GLN A 407 14.91 3.68 -7.81
CA GLN A 407 15.16 5.12 -7.87
C GLN A 407 16.66 5.41 -7.73
N LYS A 408 17.36 4.78 -6.78
CA LYS A 408 18.82 4.91 -6.64
C LYS A 408 19.57 4.66 -7.95
N GLU A 409 19.24 3.58 -8.67
CA GLU A 409 19.84 3.29 -9.98
C GLU A 409 19.40 4.27 -11.08
N LYS A 410 18.18 4.81 -10.98
CA LYS A 410 17.72 5.86 -11.89
C LYS A 410 18.55 7.13 -11.74
N TYR A 411 18.88 7.54 -10.51
CA TYR A 411 19.75 8.69 -10.26
C TYR A 411 21.13 8.54 -10.92
N ASN A 412 21.78 7.38 -10.74
CA ASN A 412 23.07 7.05 -11.37
C ASN A 412 23.05 7.24 -12.89
N LYS A 413 21.91 6.93 -13.52
CA LYS A 413 21.73 7.06 -14.97
C LYS A 413 21.50 8.52 -15.39
N GLU A 414 20.51 9.19 -14.80
CA GLU A 414 20.06 10.52 -15.24
C GLU A 414 21.15 11.58 -15.06
N ILE A 415 22.00 11.47 -14.04
CA ILE A 415 23.06 12.47 -13.76
C ILE A 415 24.12 12.56 -14.87
N ASN A 416 24.19 11.55 -15.75
CA ASN A 416 25.10 11.52 -16.90
C ASN A 416 24.37 11.57 -18.25
N GLU A 417 23.04 11.62 -18.24
CA GLU A 417 22.22 11.62 -19.45
C GLU A 417 22.26 13.00 -20.14
N LYS A 418 22.26 13.02 -21.47
CA LYS A 418 22.34 14.24 -22.29
C LYS A 418 21.22 14.30 -23.31
N GLY A 419 20.84 15.52 -23.71
CA GLY A 419 19.90 15.76 -24.79
C GLY A 419 18.54 16.29 -24.35
N GLU A 420 17.94 17.08 -25.24
CA GLU A 420 16.66 17.80 -25.03
C GLU A 420 15.42 16.91 -25.21
N ARG A 421 15.60 15.67 -25.68
CA ARG A 421 14.53 14.71 -25.94
C ARG A 421 14.96 13.33 -25.47
N LYS A 422 13.99 12.56 -24.94
CA LYS A 422 14.21 11.20 -24.47
C LYS A 422 13.36 10.22 -25.26
N VAL A 423 13.99 9.26 -25.93
CA VAL A 423 13.26 8.20 -26.63
C VAL A 423 12.93 7.09 -25.65
N THR A 424 11.65 6.77 -25.52
CA THR A 424 11.14 5.66 -24.71
C THR A 424 10.34 4.70 -25.58
N LYS A 425 10.00 3.53 -25.03
CA LYS A 425 9.11 2.56 -25.68
C LYS A 425 7.72 3.14 -25.99
N GLU A 426 7.26 4.10 -25.18
CA GLU A 426 5.95 4.75 -25.30
C GLU A 426 6.02 6.02 -26.17
N GLY A 427 7.16 6.28 -26.80
CA GLY A 427 7.40 7.45 -27.65
C GLY A 427 8.46 8.41 -27.11
N THR A 428 8.61 9.54 -27.80
CA THR A 428 9.58 10.58 -27.43
C THR A 428 8.99 11.50 -26.37
N ILE A 429 9.72 11.71 -25.27
CA ILE A 429 9.35 12.61 -24.17
C ILE A 429 10.21 13.87 -24.24
N ASN A 430 9.63 15.01 -23.86
CA ASN A 430 10.35 16.26 -23.70
C ASN A 430 11.35 16.18 -22.54
N ASN A 431 12.59 16.60 -22.75
CA ASN A 431 13.63 16.66 -21.73
C ASN A 431 14.35 18.04 -21.71
N ILE A 432 13.75 19.07 -22.32
CA ILE A 432 14.33 20.42 -22.37
C ILE A 432 14.58 20.92 -20.93
N TYR A 433 15.75 21.53 -20.71
CA TYR A 433 16.28 22.03 -19.43
C TYR A 433 16.80 20.99 -18.43
N ALA A 434 16.56 19.68 -18.64
CA ALA A 434 17.03 18.66 -17.71
C ALA A 434 18.56 18.52 -17.70
N GLU A 435 19.21 18.60 -18.86
CA GLU A 435 20.67 18.56 -18.98
C GLU A 435 21.31 19.72 -18.19
N GLN A 436 20.82 20.94 -18.38
CA GLN A 436 21.30 22.12 -17.66
C GLN A 436 21.09 21.98 -16.14
N PHE A 437 19.97 21.40 -15.71
CA PHE A 437 19.72 21.11 -14.30
C PHE A 437 20.75 20.14 -13.74
N PHE A 438 20.97 18.99 -14.40
CA PHE A 438 21.89 17.96 -13.94
C PHE A 438 23.35 18.40 -14.00
N GLU A 439 23.76 19.20 -15.00
CA GLU A 439 25.10 19.78 -15.08
C GLU A 439 25.40 20.69 -13.89
N GLN A 440 24.41 21.45 -13.42
CA GLN A 440 24.56 22.25 -12.21
C GLN A 440 24.57 21.38 -10.96
N LEU A 441 23.62 20.44 -10.84
CA LEU A 441 23.50 19.56 -9.68
C LEU A 441 24.77 18.71 -9.48
N LYS A 442 25.36 18.20 -10.56
CA LYS A 442 26.54 17.33 -10.55
C LYS A 442 27.79 17.97 -9.95
N LYS A 443 27.86 19.31 -9.91
CA LYS A 443 29.00 20.03 -9.30
C LYS A 443 29.09 19.78 -7.80
N ASP A 444 27.93 19.74 -7.14
CA ASP A 444 27.82 19.65 -5.67
C ASP A 444 27.33 18.26 -5.22
N TYR A 445 26.58 17.54 -6.06
CA TYR A 445 25.95 16.26 -5.77
C TYR A 445 26.23 15.23 -6.87
N GLY A 446 27.47 15.16 -7.35
CA GLY A 446 27.87 14.28 -8.45
C GLY A 446 27.78 12.78 -8.13
N SER A 447 27.82 12.40 -6.85
CA SER A 447 27.64 11.02 -6.42
C SER A 447 26.25 10.77 -5.87
N THR A 448 25.76 9.54 -6.05
CA THR A 448 24.47 9.12 -5.50
C THR A 448 24.40 9.23 -3.99
N ASN A 449 25.51 8.97 -3.27
CA ASN A 449 25.52 9.11 -1.82
C ASN A 449 25.38 10.59 -1.38
N ASP A 450 25.90 11.54 -2.15
CA ASP A 450 25.74 12.97 -1.85
C ASP A 450 24.26 13.38 -1.93
N PHE A 451 23.54 12.89 -2.96
CA PHE A 451 22.10 13.12 -3.07
C PHE A 451 21.31 12.38 -1.98
N LEU A 452 21.65 11.14 -1.67
CA LEU A 452 20.98 10.37 -0.61
C LEU A 452 21.16 11.02 0.78
N ASN A 453 22.28 11.70 1.03
CA ASN A 453 22.46 12.51 2.24
C ASN A 453 21.44 13.65 2.34
N LEU A 454 21.04 14.26 1.22
CA LEU A 454 19.98 15.26 1.23
C LEU A 454 18.63 14.67 1.65
N LEU A 455 18.32 13.45 1.19
CA LEU A 455 17.11 12.74 1.59
C LEU A 455 17.13 12.39 3.10
N ASN A 456 18.30 12.07 3.65
CA ASN A 456 18.45 11.83 5.10
C ASN A 456 18.18 13.09 5.94
N ASN A 457 18.48 14.28 5.40
CA ASN A 457 18.30 15.56 6.07
C ASN A 457 16.84 16.02 6.13
N GLU A 458 15.92 15.32 5.45
CA GLU A 458 14.50 15.60 5.52
C GLU A 458 14.02 15.51 6.98
N LYS A 459 13.36 16.57 7.46
CA LYS A 459 12.97 16.69 8.88
C LYS A 459 12.16 15.49 9.40
N ILE A 460 11.30 14.94 8.53
CA ILE A 460 10.44 13.79 8.87
C ILE A 460 11.22 12.46 8.94
N CYS A 461 12.41 12.38 8.34
CA CYS A 461 13.32 11.23 8.43
C CYS A 461 14.11 11.19 9.74
N SER A 462 13.98 12.24 10.56
CA SER A 462 14.50 12.32 11.93
C SER A 462 13.38 12.12 12.96
N ASN A 463 13.73 11.85 14.22
CA ASN A 463 12.78 11.71 15.35
C ASN A 463 11.79 10.55 15.19
N HIS A 464 12.21 9.45 14.59
CA HIS A 464 11.51 8.18 14.66
C HIS A 464 11.58 7.58 16.07
N PRO A 465 10.70 6.62 16.43
CA PRO A 465 10.85 5.86 17.67
C PRO A 465 12.26 5.28 17.80
N ILE A 466 12.87 5.48 18.97
CA ILE A 466 14.23 4.99 19.25
C ILE A 466 14.20 3.46 19.29
N ILE A 467 14.96 2.82 18.40
CA ILE A 467 15.20 1.38 18.38
C ILE A 467 16.71 1.18 18.28
N ASN A 468 17.32 0.50 19.25
CA ASN A 468 18.78 0.31 19.31
C ASN A 468 19.59 1.59 19.20
N GLY A 469 19.13 2.65 19.87
CA GLY A 469 19.78 3.97 19.84
C GLY A 469 19.64 4.71 18.51
N LYS A 470 18.98 4.14 17.50
CA LYS A 470 18.69 4.79 16.21
C LYS A 470 17.29 5.37 16.22
N ASN A 471 17.17 6.63 15.82
CA ASN A 471 15.89 7.37 15.70
C ASN A 471 15.74 8.07 14.34
N SER A 472 16.54 7.68 13.35
CA SER A 472 16.53 8.27 12.01
C SER A 472 16.71 7.20 10.93
N VAL A 473 16.41 7.57 9.69
CA VAL A 473 16.69 6.77 8.50
C VAL A 473 18.02 7.20 7.91
N ASP A 474 18.80 6.24 7.41
CA ASP A 474 20.01 6.51 6.66
C ASP A 474 19.99 5.73 5.33
N PHE A 475 19.71 6.42 4.23
CA PHE A 475 19.67 5.88 2.88
C PHE A 475 21.07 5.62 2.28
N THR A 476 22.15 6.11 2.90
CA THR A 476 23.53 5.87 2.42
C THR A 476 24.08 4.51 2.82
N LYS A 477 23.46 3.86 3.81
CA LYS A 477 23.81 2.51 4.26
C LYS A 477 23.40 1.46 3.23
N ASP A 478 23.83 0.23 3.51
CA ASP A 478 23.39 -0.90 2.73
C ASP A 478 21.85 -1.01 2.78
N PRO A 479 21.16 -1.21 1.64
CA PRO A 479 19.71 -1.33 1.64
C PRO A 479 19.16 -2.44 2.54
N ASP A 480 19.91 -3.50 2.84
CA ASP A 480 19.51 -4.51 3.81
C ASP A 480 19.54 -3.99 5.26
N GLU A 481 20.40 -3.01 5.57
CA GLU A 481 20.44 -2.34 6.88
C GLU A 481 19.29 -1.32 7.02
N THR A 482 19.16 -0.41 6.05
CA THR A 482 18.17 0.69 6.07
C THR A 482 16.74 0.14 6.10
N PHE A 483 16.50 -0.93 5.32
CA PHE A 483 15.19 -1.55 5.18
C PHE A 483 15.03 -2.82 6.03
N SER A 484 15.82 -2.97 7.09
CA SER A 484 15.70 -4.08 8.05
C SER A 484 14.37 -4.02 8.83
N HIS A 485 13.93 -5.19 9.30
CA HIS A 485 12.66 -5.37 10.02
C HIS A 485 12.67 -4.84 11.46
N THR A 486 13.78 -4.25 11.92
CA THR A 486 14.03 -3.77 13.29
C THR A 486 13.95 -4.86 14.36
N GLU A 487 14.58 -4.63 15.50
CA GLU A 487 14.58 -5.60 16.62
C GLU A 487 13.19 -5.86 17.20
N ILE A 488 12.25 -4.92 17.05
CA ILE A 488 10.88 -5.10 17.53
C ILE A 488 10.22 -6.30 16.84
N CYS A 489 10.47 -6.47 15.54
CA CYS A 489 9.96 -7.56 14.72
C CYS A 489 11.01 -8.64 14.43
N GLU A 490 12.00 -8.82 15.32
CA GLU A 490 12.92 -9.95 15.31
C GLU A 490 12.36 -11.13 16.12
N PRO A 491 12.80 -12.38 15.86
CA PRO A 491 12.36 -13.54 16.63
C PRO A 491 12.80 -13.42 18.09
N CYS A 492 12.11 -14.12 18.99
CA CYS A 492 12.55 -14.21 20.38
C CYS A 492 14.00 -14.73 20.46
N PRO A 493 14.83 -14.21 21.38
CA PRO A 493 16.20 -14.68 21.54
C PRO A 493 16.23 -16.18 21.86
N TRP A 494 17.30 -16.86 21.44
CA TRP A 494 17.45 -18.30 21.61
C TRP A 494 17.30 -18.75 23.08
N CYS A 495 17.84 -17.96 24.02
CA CYS A 495 17.72 -18.19 25.46
C CYS A 495 16.55 -17.48 26.15
N GLY A 496 15.71 -16.75 25.40
CA GLY A 496 14.67 -15.88 25.93
C GLY A 496 15.20 -14.53 26.44
N VAL A 497 14.44 -13.88 27.32
CA VAL A 497 14.76 -12.56 27.89
C VAL A 497 14.90 -12.60 29.41
N LYS A 498 15.61 -11.63 29.96
CA LYS A 498 15.72 -11.38 31.41
C LYS A 498 15.31 -9.95 31.73
N ARG A 499 14.95 -9.69 32.99
CA ARG A 499 14.67 -8.32 33.46
C ARG A 499 15.98 -7.65 33.88
N GLY A 500 16.33 -6.53 33.26
CA GLY A 500 17.50 -5.70 33.55
C GLY A 500 17.14 -4.22 33.63
N ASN A 501 17.62 -3.51 34.66
CA ASN A 501 17.39 -2.06 34.89
C ASN A 501 15.93 -1.57 34.68
N GLY A 502 14.95 -2.42 35.02
CA GLY A 502 13.52 -2.10 34.87
C GLY A 502 12.90 -2.44 33.51
N THR A 503 13.68 -2.88 32.53
CA THR A 503 13.25 -3.30 31.18
C THR A 503 13.59 -4.76 30.88
N TRP A 504 13.00 -5.33 29.83
CA TRP A 504 13.37 -6.67 29.35
C TRP A 504 14.54 -6.59 28.38
N GLU A 505 15.55 -7.42 28.62
CA GLU A 505 16.79 -7.49 27.84
C GLU A 505 16.96 -8.89 27.25
N ARG A 506 17.44 -8.96 26.00
CA ARG A 506 17.76 -10.21 25.31
C ARG A 506 18.92 -10.93 26.00
N ILE A 507 18.80 -12.25 26.20
CA ILE A 507 19.91 -13.09 26.66
C ILE A 507 20.70 -13.54 25.43
N ASN A 508 21.82 -12.86 25.16
CA ASN A 508 22.69 -13.16 24.01
C ASN A 508 23.72 -14.26 24.31
N ASP A 509 24.01 -14.53 25.59
CA ASP A 509 24.93 -15.59 25.99
C ASP A 509 24.24 -16.95 25.91
N HIS A 510 24.57 -17.71 24.87
CA HIS A 510 24.03 -19.05 24.66
C HIS A 510 24.46 -20.05 25.75
N SER A 511 25.59 -19.83 26.43
CA SER A 511 26.04 -20.73 27.49
C SER A 511 25.14 -20.69 28.74
N ALA A 512 24.35 -19.62 28.90
CA ALA A 512 23.39 -19.45 29.98
C ALA A 512 22.06 -20.21 29.78
N CYS A 513 21.96 -21.04 28.74
CA CYS A 513 20.74 -21.76 28.37
C CYS A 513 20.87 -23.27 28.64
N PRO A 514 20.60 -23.73 29.87
CA PRO A 514 20.56 -25.16 30.14
C PRO A 514 19.38 -25.79 29.40
N GLU A 515 19.60 -26.95 28.79
CA GLU A 515 18.53 -27.79 28.25
C GLU A 515 17.60 -28.20 29.40
N GLU A 516 16.28 -28.09 29.16
CA GLU A 516 15.27 -28.55 30.10
C GLU A 516 14.61 -29.81 29.58
N GLU A 517 14.22 -30.70 30.50
CA GLU A 517 13.49 -31.91 30.15
C GLU A 517 12.10 -31.60 29.59
N LEU A 518 11.79 -32.25 28.49
CA LEU A 518 10.55 -32.12 27.74
C LEU A 518 9.47 -33.04 28.29
N TYR A 519 8.20 -32.66 28.09
CA TYR A 519 7.09 -33.54 28.39
C TYR A 519 7.07 -34.70 27.38
N THR A 520 6.72 -35.89 27.83
CA THR A 520 6.59 -37.07 26.96
C THR A 520 5.22 -37.70 27.12
N PRO A 521 4.65 -38.30 26.06
CA PRO A 521 3.42 -39.08 26.19
C PRO A 521 3.70 -40.40 26.93
N LYS A 522 2.71 -40.86 27.72
CA LYS A 522 2.73 -42.15 28.40
C LYS A 522 2.66 -43.31 27.40
N GLU A 523 3.09 -44.51 27.84
CA GLU A 523 2.92 -45.72 27.05
C GLU A 523 1.42 -45.95 26.73
N LYS A 524 1.09 -46.12 25.44
CA LYS A 524 -0.27 -46.28 24.89
C LYS A 524 -1.15 -45.01 24.89
N ALA A 525 -0.60 -43.83 25.14
CA ALA A 525 -1.33 -42.57 24.99
C ALA A 525 -1.89 -42.39 23.56
N THR A 526 -3.15 -41.97 23.46
CA THR A 526 -3.82 -41.72 22.18
C THR A 526 -3.73 -40.24 21.83
N SER A 527 -3.04 -39.88 20.74
CA SER A 527 -3.00 -38.51 20.24
C SER A 527 -4.11 -38.19 19.25
N THR A 528 -4.51 -36.92 19.21
CA THR A 528 -5.14 -36.32 18.03
C THR A 528 -4.04 -35.87 17.08
N LYS A 529 -4.06 -36.38 15.85
CA LYS A 529 -3.12 -35.96 14.81
C LYS A 529 -3.71 -34.73 14.11
N ILE A 530 -2.92 -33.67 13.98
CA ILE A 530 -3.30 -32.44 13.30
C ILE A 530 -2.20 -32.11 12.28
N ASN A 531 -2.50 -32.27 10.99
CA ASN A 531 -1.49 -32.08 9.93
C ASN A 531 -1.58 -30.66 9.38
N VAL A 532 -0.88 -29.71 10.01
CA VAL A 532 -0.99 -28.28 9.72
C VAL A 532 -0.19 -27.93 8.46
N LEU A 533 -0.86 -27.42 7.42
CA LEU A 533 -0.19 -26.79 6.28
C LEU A 533 0.49 -25.51 6.76
N THR A 534 1.81 -25.48 6.68
CA THR A 534 2.62 -24.36 7.18
C THR A 534 2.67 -23.21 6.18
N SER A 535 2.31 -22.02 6.64
CA SER A 535 2.61 -20.77 5.93
C SER A 535 3.99 -20.21 6.29
N GLY A 536 4.63 -20.77 7.33
CA GLY A 536 6.02 -20.53 7.73
C GLY A 536 6.15 -19.63 8.96
N GLU A 537 7.01 -20.03 9.91
CA GLU A 537 7.41 -19.24 11.09
C GLU A 537 8.73 -18.45 10.88
N GLY A 538 9.29 -18.47 9.66
CA GLY A 538 10.65 -18.02 9.35
C GLY A 538 10.77 -16.79 8.43
N HIS A 539 11.93 -16.64 7.79
CA HIS A 539 12.20 -15.58 6.80
C HIS A 539 11.56 -15.84 5.43
N GLU A 540 10.91 -16.99 5.24
CA GLU A 540 10.26 -17.35 3.98
C GLU A 540 8.89 -16.69 3.82
N ASP A 541 8.60 -16.29 2.59
CA ASP A 541 7.36 -15.60 2.22
C ASP A 541 6.21 -16.61 2.11
N ILE A 542 5.08 -16.34 2.76
CA ILE A 542 3.87 -17.20 2.75
C ILE A 542 3.49 -17.56 1.31
N ALA A 543 3.58 -16.59 0.39
CA ALA A 543 3.27 -16.81 -1.03
C ALA A 543 4.14 -17.91 -1.66
N LYS A 544 5.41 -18.05 -1.24
CA LYS A 544 6.28 -19.11 -1.75
C LYS A 544 5.83 -20.49 -1.26
N ARG A 545 5.44 -20.61 0.00
CA ARG A 545 4.98 -21.89 0.59
C ARG A 545 3.63 -22.30 0.03
N LEU A 546 2.72 -21.34 -0.11
CA LEU A 546 1.44 -21.56 -0.77
C LEU A 546 1.64 -21.97 -2.23
N ASN A 547 2.50 -21.28 -3.00
CA ASN A 547 2.82 -21.68 -4.37
C ASN A 547 3.44 -23.09 -4.45
N ALA A 548 4.31 -23.46 -3.50
CA ALA A 548 4.86 -24.82 -3.43
C ALA A 548 3.78 -25.88 -3.14
N PHE A 549 2.77 -25.54 -2.33
CA PHE A 549 1.59 -26.37 -2.11
C PHE A 549 0.72 -26.49 -3.37
N CYS A 550 0.49 -25.38 -4.09
CA CYS A 550 -0.29 -25.34 -5.34
C CYS A 550 0.35 -26.18 -6.46
N THR A 551 1.64 -25.96 -6.72
CA THR A 551 2.36 -26.54 -7.87
C THR A 551 2.57 -28.05 -7.75
N LYS A 552 2.73 -28.59 -6.54
CA LYS A 552 3.01 -30.02 -6.34
C LYS A 552 1.77 -30.91 -6.31
N THR A 553 0.57 -30.32 -6.23
CA THR A 553 -0.71 -31.04 -6.26
C THR A 553 -1.33 -31.15 -7.65
N GLN A 554 -0.67 -30.60 -8.70
CA GLN A 554 -1.11 -30.73 -10.10
C GLN A 554 -0.59 -32.01 -10.81
N ASN A 555 0.48 -32.63 -10.32
CA ASN A 555 0.98 -33.90 -10.88
C ASN A 555 0.31 -35.09 -10.19
N GLY A 556 -0.83 -35.52 -10.72
CA GLY A 556 -1.62 -36.66 -10.24
C GLY A 556 -0.79 -37.95 -10.12
N GLY A 557 -0.39 -38.28 -8.89
CA GLY A 557 0.24 -39.53 -8.53
C GLY A 557 0.00 -39.82 -7.05
N GLY A 558 -0.65 -40.95 -6.76
CA GLY A 558 -0.94 -41.40 -5.40
C GLY A 558 0.34 -41.64 -4.60
N GLY A 559 0.70 -40.68 -3.74
CA GLY A 559 1.81 -40.77 -2.80
C GLY A 559 1.33 -40.61 -1.36
N SER A 560 1.82 -41.46 -0.46
CA SER A 560 1.39 -41.62 0.94
C SER A 560 1.97 -40.58 1.90
N GLY A 561 1.92 -39.29 1.56
CA GLY A 561 2.32 -38.18 2.44
C GLY A 561 1.14 -37.60 3.24
N TYR A 562 1.37 -37.15 4.47
CA TYR A 562 0.36 -36.52 5.35
C TYR A 562 -0.16 -35.15 4.86
N CYS A 563 0.35 -34.64 3.74
CA CYS A 563 -0.14 -33.44 3.04
C CYS A 563 -1.05 -33.74 1.83
N GLY A 564 -1.28 -35.01 1.47
CA GLY A 564 -2.03 -35.39 0.27
C GLY A 564 -1.23 -35.24 -1.03
N GLY A 565 -1.19 -36.31 -1.82
CA GLY A 565 -0.49 -36.36 -3.12
C GLY A 565 1.04 -36.22 -3.02
N ASN A 566 1.71 -36.14 -4.17
CA ASN A 566 3.18 -36.04 -4.35
C ASN A 566 3.83 -34.74 -3.80
N SER A 567 3.20 -34.12 -2.79
CA SER A 567 3.69 -32.94 -2.08
C SER A 567 4.81 -33.32 -1.11
N ASN A 568 5.83 -32.45 -1.02
CA ASN A 568 6.96 -32.68 -0.11
C ASN A 568 6.44 -32.70 1.33
N SER A 569 6.78 -33.73 2.11
CA SER A 569 6.44 -33.84 3.54
C SER A 569 6.82 -32.59 4.34
N SER A 570 7.79 -31.82 3.84
CA SER A 570 8.23 -30.54 4.40
C SER A 570 7.21 -29.40 4.41
N LEU A 571 6.03 -29.53 3.79
CA LEU A 571 5.02 -28.46 3.72
C LEU A 571 4.01 -28.49 4.87
N CYS A 572 3.78 -29.66 5.48
CA CYS A 572 2.92 -29.78 6.65
C CYS A 572 3.70 -30.22 7.87
N GLU A 573 3.26 -29.72 9.02
CA GLU A 573 3.77 -30.11 10.32
C GLU A 573 2.80 -31.13 10.94
N PRO A 574 3.25 -32.38 11.18
CA PRO A 574 2.41 -33.42 11.78
C PRO A 574 2.37 -33.25 13.31
N TRP A 575 1.50 -32.38 13.80
CA TRP A 575 1.32 -32.15 15.23
C TRP A 575 0.59 -33.33 15.88
N GLN A 576 1.05 -33.73 17.07
CA GLN A 576 0.39 -34.73 17.90
C GLN A 576 -0.04 -34.10 19.22
N CYS A 577 -1.34 -34.01 19.46
CA CYS A 577 -1.91 -33.40 20.65
C CYS A 577 -2.43 -34.46 21.62
N TYR A 578 -2.07 -34.29 22.90
CA TYR A 578 -2.36 -35.21 24.00
C TYR A 578 -3.10 -34.49 25.11
N GLU A 579 -4.00 -35.19 25.82
CA GLU A 579 -4.61 -34.63 27.03
C GLU A 579 -3.60 -34.58 28.18
N PHE A 580 -3.83 -33.69 29.15
CA PHE A 580 -3.00 -33.56 30.35
C PHE A 580 -2.70 -34.90 31.05
N LYS A 581 -3.72 -35.78 31.16
CA LYS A 581 -3.62 -37.07 31.85
C LYS A 581 -2.69 -38.08 31.16
N ASP A 582 -2.42 -37.87 29.87
CA ASP A 582 -1.64 -38.76 29.01
C ASP A 582 -0.15 -38.37 28.94
N LEU A 583 0.25 -37.34 29.68
CA LEU A 583 1.60 -36.79 29.66
C LEU A 583 2.35 -37.10 30.96
N GLN A 584 3.67 -37.21 30.86
CA GLN A 584 4.61 -37.40 31.97
C GLN A 584 5.84 -36.50 31.77
N LYS A 585 6.55 -36.21 32.87
CA LYS A 585 7.82 -35.47 32.86
C LYS A 585 8.79 -36.18 33.79
N ASP A 586 10.02 -36.45 33.34
CA ASP A 586 11.00 -37.24 34.10
C ASP A 586 10.46 -38.62 34.57
N GLY A 587 9.67 -39.29 33.71
CA GLY A 587 9.01 -40.56 34.06
C GLY A 587 8.00 -40.47 35.21
N LYS A 588 7.67 -39.27 35.69
CA LYS A 588 6.68 -39.02 36.74
C LYS A 588 5.42 -38.44 36.13
N ASP A 589 4.29 -38.81 36.73
CA ASP A 589 2.99 -38.24 36.39
C ASP A 589 3.01 -36.72 36.58
N VAL A 590 2.45 -36.02 35.60
CA VAL A 590 2.26 -34.57 35.70
C VAL A 590 1.25 -34.28 36.82
N GLY A 591 1.70 -33.61 37.88
CA GLY A 591 0.93 -33.37 39.10
C GLY A 591 -0.15 -32.30 38.96
N LYS A 592 -1.04 -32.20 39.95
CA LYS A 592 -2.20 -31.27 39.96
C LYS A 592 -1.85 -29.78 39.92
N ASP A 593 -0.60 -29.40 40.16
CA ASP A 593 -0.11 -28.01 40.17
C ASP A 593 0.76 -27.68 38.94
N ASP A 594 0.82 -28.57 37.96
CA ASP A 594 1.59 -28.36 36.73
C ASP A 594 0.91 -27.36 35.78
N LYS A 595 1.73 -26.61 35.04
CA LYS A 595 1.32 -25.59 34.07
C LYS A 595 0.44 -26.12 32.93
N LEU A 596 0.42 -27.42 32.68
CA LEU A 596 -0.42 -28.05 31.65
C LEU A 596 -1.89 -28.21 32.06
N LYS A 597 -2.19 -28.17 33.37
CA LYS A 597 -3.56 -28.29 33.87
C LYS A 597 -4.33 -26.99 33.57
N GLY A 598 -5.50 -27.08 32.94
CA GLY A 598 -6.22 -25.91 32.41
C GLY A 598 -5.66 -25.36 31.09
N ALA A 599 -4.57 -25.92 30.55
CA ALA A 599 -3.94 -25.48 29.29
C ALA A 599 -4.37 -26.29 28.06
N GLY A 600 -5.29 -27.25 28.25
CA GLY A 600 -5.85 -28.08 27.18
C GLY A 600 -5.03 -29.30 26.77
N GLY A 601 -3.99 -29.61 27.54
CA GLY A 601 -2.99 -30.63 27.18
C GLY A 601 -1.84 -30.04 26.37
N LEU A 602 -1.14 -30.88 25.60
CA LEU A 602 0.09 -30.51 24.91
C LEU A 602 0.11 -31.05 23.48
N CYS A 603 0.51 -30.21 22.54
CA CYS A 603 0.80 -30.56 21.16
C CYS A 603 2.31 -30.59 20.94
N ILE A 604 2.79 -31.70 20.39
CA ILE A 604 4.20 -31.96 20.13
C ILE A 604 4.40 -32.08 18.62
N LEU A 605 5.37 -31.34 18.08
CA LEU A 605 5.87 -31.46 16.72
C LEU A 605 7.31 -31.99 16.77
N LYS A 606 7.53 -33.16 16.18
CA LYS A 606 8.86 -33.73 16.00
C LYS A 606 9.36 -33.38 14.60
N LYS A 607 10.51 -32.71 14.51
CA LYS A 607 11.15 -32.38 13.24
C LYS A 607 12.09 -33.52 12.84
N GLU A 608 12.07 -33.92 11.57
CA GLU A 608 13.03 -34.88 11.04
C GLU A 608 14.44 -34.24 11.00
N LYS A 609 15.45 -34.92 11.56
CA LYS A 609 16.84 -34.47 11.51
C LYS A 609 17.30 -34.43 10.05
N LYS A 610 17.61 -33.24 9.52
CA LYS A 610 18.27 -33.12 8.23
C LYS A 610 19.74 -33.53 8.38
N GLU A 611 20.17 -34.59 7.71
CA GLU A 611 21.56 -35.08 7.71
C GLU A 611 22.58 -34.16 6.97
N GLN A 612 22.23 -32.94 6.59
CA GLN A 612 23.13 -32.04 5.86
C GLN A 612 23.39 -30.74 6.61
N GLU A 613 24.52 -30.70 7.33
CA GLU A 613 25.37 -29.49 7.47
C GLU A 613 26.75 -29.84 8.06
N LYS A 614 27.41 -30.90 7.55
CA LYS A 614 28.87 -31.00 7.66
C LYS A 614 29.50 -30.17 6.55
N GLY A 615 29.60 -28.85 6.72
CA GLY A 615 30.36 -28.05 5.75
C GLY A 615 30.22 -26.52 5.74
N ARG A 616 29.44 -25.90 6.63
CA ARG A 616 29.34 -24.42 6.64
C ARG A 616 29.64 -23.86 8.03
N SER A 617 30.87 -23.42 8.23
CA SER A 617 31.29 -22.65 9.39
C SER A 617 30.84 -21.19 9.25
N ASP A 618 29.53 -20.94 9.31
CA ASP A 618 29.01 -19.58 9.51
C ASP A 618 28.40 -19.52 10.92
N SER A 619 29.03 -18.77 11.82
CA SER A 619 28.72 -18.67 13.26
C SER A 619 27.39 -17.97 13.60
N LYS A 620 26.39 -18.00 12.70
CA LYS A 620 25.10 -17.30 12.85
C LYS A 620 23.85 -18.13 12.56
N SER A 621 23.95 -19.39 12.14
CA SER A 621 22.76 -20.26 12.04
C SER A 621 22.45 -20.86 13.42
N GLN A 622 21.36 -20.41 14.04
CA GLN A 622 20.81 -21.07 15.22
C GLN A 622 20.37 -22.48 14.80
N LYS A 623 20.85 -23.53 15.49
CA LYS A 623 20.38 -24.90 15.27
C LYS A 623 18.87 -24.94 15.53
N GLU A 624 18.08 -25.35 14.55
CA GLU A 624 16.66 -25.58 14.76
C GLU A 624 16.48 -26.74 15.76
N PRO A 625 15.55 -26.64 16.73
CA PRO A 625 15.31 -27.69 17.69
C PRO A 625 14.64 -28.91 17.04
N ASP A 626 15.05 -30.10 17.49
CA ASP A 626 14.51 -31.40 17.04
C ASP A 626 13.03 -31.62 17.42
N GLU A 627 12.54 -30.90 18.44
CA GLU A 627 11.16 -31.00 18.94
C GLU A 627 10.62 -29.63 19.37
N ILE A 628 9.34 -29.36 19.06
CA ILE A 628 8.62 -28.15 19.46
C ILE A 628 7.39 -28.57 20.27
N GLN A 629 7.23 -27.98 21.45
CA GLN A 629 6.08 -28.24 22.33
C GLN A 629 5.26 -26.95 22.55
N LYS A 630 3.94 -27.05 22.41
CA LYS A 630 2.99 -25.98 22.74
C LYS A 630 1.85 -26.58 23.57
N THR A 631 1.34 -25.85 24.56
CA THR A 631 0.05 -26.22 25.16
C THR A 631 -1.03 -26.19 24.07
N PHE A 632 -2.08 -26.98 24.21
CA PHE A 632 -3.15 -26.98 23.20
C PHE A 632 -3.79 -25.58 23.05
N ASN A 633 -3.97 -24.84 24.15
CA ASN A 633 -4.47 -23.46 24.08
C ASN A 633 -3.53 -22.54 23.27
N ASN A 634 -2.21 -22.67 23.42
CA ASN A 634 -1.25 -21.91 22.62
C ASN A 634 -1.30 -22.34 21.15
N PHE A 635 -1.37 -23.65 20.88
CA PHE A 635 -1.49 -24.20 19.54
C PHE A 635 -2.79 -23.75 18.83
N PHE A 636 -3.92 -23.78 19.53
CA PHE A 636 -5.20 -23.29 19.04
C PHE A 636 -5.11 -21.84 18.58
N ASN A 637 -4.58 -20.96 19.44
CA ASN A 637 -4.43 -19.54 19.15
C ASN A 637 -3.44 -19.27 18.01
N PHE A 638 -2.32 -19.99 18.00
CA PHE A 638 -1.35 -20.01 16.90
C PHE A 638 -2.03 -20.35 15.57
N TRP A 639 -2.79 -21.45 15.53
CA TRP A 639 -3.43 -21.94 14.31
C TRP A 639 -4.49 -20.94 13.80
N VAL A 640 -5.36 -20.43 14.68
CA VAL A 640 -6.38 -19.42 14.32
C VAL A 640 -5.73 -18.16 13.74
N ALA A 641 -4.68 -17.64 14.38
CA ALA A 641 -4.00 -16.44 13.90
C ALA A 641 -3.35 -16.65 12.52
N HIS A 642 -2.75 -17.83 12.29
CA HIS A 642 -2.14 -18.17 11.01
C HIS A 642 -3.18 -18.32 9.90
N VAL A 643 -4.32 -18.98 10.15
CA VAL A 643 -5.41 -19.08 9.17
C VAL A 643 -5.93 -17.72 8.74
N LEU A 644 -6.16 -16.81 9.70
CA LEU A 644 -6.63 -15.46 9.37
C LEU A 644 -5.59 -14.69 8.54
N LYS A 645 -4.31 -14.78 8.90
CA LYS A 645 -3.23 -14.15 8.15
C LYS A 645 -3.12 -14.70 6.72
N ASP A 646 -3.17 -16.02 6.58
CA ASP A 646 -3.09 -16.70 5.29
C ASP A 646 -4.27 -16.31 4.39
N SER A 647 -5.48 -16.27 4.94
CA SER A 647 -6.70 -15.78 4.27
C SER A 647 -6.50 -14.35 3.73
N ILE A 648 -5.98 -13.44 4.56
CA ILE A 648 -5.69 -12.05 4.14
C ILE A 648 -4.67 -12.00 2.99
N GLU A 649 -3.62 -12.82 3.07
CA GLU A 649 -2.61 -12.90 2.00
C GLU A 649 -3.18 -13.48 0.71
N TRP A 650 -4.05 -14.49 0.79
CA TRP A 650 -4.77 -15.03 -0.36
C TRP A 650 -5.64 -13.97 -1.02
N ARG A 651 -6.47 -13.26 -0.25
CA ARG A 651 -7.31 -12.17 -0.78
C ARG A 651 -6.47 -11.08 -1.43
N THR A 652 -5.30 -10.78 -0.87
CA THR A 652 -4.35 -9.81 -1.46
C THR A 652 -3.79 -10.30 -2.80
N GLN A 653 -3.44 -11.58 -2.92
CA GLN A 653 -2.91 -12.16 -4.16
C GLN A 653 -4.00 -12.29 -5.23
N LEU A 654 -5.18 -12.72 -4.83
CA LEU A 654 -6.33 -12.97 -5.70
C LEU A 654 -7.18 -11.73 -5.92
N THR A 655 -6.79 -10.55 -5.43
CA THR A 655 -7.55 -9.30 -5.61
C THR A 655 -7.89 -9.05 -7.09
N LYS A 656 -7.03 -9.50 -8.02
CA LYS A 656 -7.27 -9.37 -9.47
C LYS A 656 -8.31 -10.35 -10.01
N CYS A 657 -8.50 -11.50 -9.38
CA CYS A 657 -9.44 -12.55 -9.78
C CYS A 657 -10.79 -12.42 -9.05
N LEU A 658 -10.78 -11.93 -7.80
CA LEU A 658 -11.96 -11.91 -6.90
C LEU A 658 -12.67 -10.54 -6.78
N SER A 659 -12.23 -9.50 -7.49
CA SER A 659 -12.87 -8.17 -7.38
C SER A 659 -14.24 -8.14 -8.08
N GLU A 660 -15.23 -7.43 -7.50
CA GLU A 660 -16.63 -7.36 -7.99
C GLU A 660 -16.78 -6.94 -9.46
N ASP A 661 -15.87 -6.10 -9.96
CA ASP A 661 -15.84 -5.65 -11.37
C ASP A 661 -15.24 -6.72 -12.32
N LYS A 662 -14.47 -7.66 -11.79
CA LYS A 662 -13.69 -8.67 -12.53
C LYS A 662 -14.21 -10.09 -12.37
N LEU A 663 -15.18 -10.32 -11.49
CA LEU A 663 -16.05 -11.50 -11.54
C LEU A 663 -16.95 -11.52 -12.81
N LYS A 664 -16.48 -10.92 -13.90
CA LYS A 664 -17.15 -10.68 -15.18
C LYS A 664 -16.17 -10.78 -16.37
N LYS A 665 -14.87 -11.01 -16.13
CA LYS A 665 -13.83 -11.04 -17.19
C LYS A 665 -12.79 -12.12 -16.91
N CYS A 666 -12.52 -12.95 -17.92
CA CYS A 666 -11.50 -13.97 -17.84
C CYS A 666 -10.08 -13.34 -17.82
N GLU A 667 -9.20 -13.77 -16.91
CA GLU A 667 -7.83 -13.26 -16.74
C GLU A 667 -6.83 -14.40 -16.60
N LYS A 668 -5.86 -14.45 -17.52
CA LYS A 668 -4.87 -15.53 -17.61
C LYS A 668 -4.23 -15.88 -16.27
N GLY A 669 -4.39 -17.13 -15.84
CA GLY A 669 -3.79 -17.68 -14.63
C GLY A 669 -4.65 -17.52 -13.37
N CYS A 670 -5.82 -16.86 -13.47
CA CYS A 670 -6.77 -16.82 -12.37
C CYS A 670 -7.38 -18.19 -12.07
N LYS A 671 -7.64 -19.03 -13.10
CA LYS A 671 -8.13 -20.41 -12.91
C LYS A 671 -7.23 -21.18 -11.94
N SER A 672 -5.93 -21.30 -12.26
CA SER A 672 -4.96 -22.03 -11.42
C SER A 672 -4.83 -21.46 -10.01
N ASN A 673 -4.87 -20.12 -9.87
CA ASN A 673 -4.77 -19.48 -8.57
C ASN A 673 -6.04 -19.72 -7.71
N CYS A 674 -7.23 -19.65 -8.31
CA CYS A 674 -8.49 -19.92 -7.63
C CYS A 674 -8.67 -21.42 -7.31
N GLU A 675 -8.19 -22.32 -8.18
CA GLU A 675 -8.12 -23.76 -7.89
C GLU A 675 -7.25 -24.02 -6.66
N CYS A 676 -6.09 -23.37 -6.58
CA CYS A 676 -5.23 -23.53 -5.44
C CYS A 676 -5.85 -22.95 -4.16
N PHE A 677 -6.50 -21.79 -4.26
CA PHE A 677 -7.19 -21.20 -3.12
C PHE A 677 -8.28 -22.14 -2.59
N LYS A 678 -9.11 -22.68 -3.47
CA LYS A 678 -10.10 -23.73 -3.14
C LYS A 678 -9.45 -24.92 -2.43
N LYS A 679 -8.34 -25.44 -2.94
CA LYS A 679 -7.59 -26.55 -2.31
C LYS A 679 -7.07 -26.17 -0.92
N TRP A 680 -6.57 -24.95 -0.75
CA TRP A 680 -6.09 -24.44 0.53
C TRP A 680 -7.24 -24.35 1.54
N ILE A 681 -8.41 -23.81 1.15
CA ILE A 681 -9.59 -23.72 2.02
C ILE A 681 -10.01 -25.12 2.49
N ARG A 682 -10.16 -26.09 1.57
CA ARG A 682 -10.49 -27.49 1.91
C ARG A 682 -9.49 -28.12 2.89
N LYS A 683 -8.21 -27.81 2.73
CA LYS A 683 -7.16 -28.27 3.65
C LYS A 683 -7.34 -27.65 5.04
N LYS A 684 -7.66 -26.35 5.13
CA LYS A 684 -7.92 -25.66 6.41
C LYS A 684 -9.22 -26.09 7.08
N GLU A 685 -10.28 -26.40 6.34
CA GLU A 685 -11.50 -27.03 6.88
C GLU A 685 -11.16 -28.38 7.56
N THR A 686 -10.34 -29.20 6.90
CA THR A 686 -9.92 -30.50 7.45
C THR A 686 -9.11 -30.34 8.74
N GLU A 687 -8.13 -29.44 8.73
CA GLU A 687 -7.36 -29.08 9.94
C GLU A 687 -8.28 -28.57 11.06
N TRP A 688 -9.27 -27.73 10.73
CA TRP A 688 -10.20 -27.18 11.72
C TRP A 688 -11.04 -28.26 12.40
N ILE A 689 -11.50 -29.27 11.66
CA ILE A 689 -12.22 -30.42 12.23
C ILE A 689 -11.34 -31.14 13.27
N GLU A 690 -10.06 -31.38 12.96
CA GLU A 690 -9.11 -32.03 13.89
C GLU A 690 -8.84 -31.16 15.13
N VAL A 691 -8.73 -29.83 14.96
CA VAL A 691 -8.60 -28.87 16.07
C VAL A 691 -9.84 -28.88 16.96
N LYS A 692 -11.05 -28.85 16.39
CA LYS A 692 -12.32 -28.94 17.14
C LYS A 692 -12.42 -30.24 17.91
N GLN A 693 -11.99 -31.36 17.31
CA GLN A 693 -11.95 -32.66 17.98
C GLN A 693 -11.05 -32.65 19.21
N GLN A 694 -9.83 -32.11 19.11
CA GLN A 694 -8.93 -31.98 20.26
C GLN A 694 -9.51 -31.02 21.31
N PHE A 695 -10.10 -29.90 20.88
CA PHE A 695 -10.71 -28.93 21.79
C PHE A 695 -11.80 -29.57 22.65
N ASN A 696 -12.67 -30.37 22.02
CA ASN A 696 -13.81 -31.02 22.68
C ASN A 696 -13.42 -32.11 23.69
N LYS A 697 -12.15 -32.53 23.74
CA LYS A 697 -11.62 -33.45 24.77
C LYS A 697 -11.34 -32.74 26.10
N GLN A 698 -11.28 -31.40 26.12
CA GLN A 698 -10.98 -30.64 27.32
C GLN A 698 -12.17 -30.64 28.29
N THR A 699 -11.88 -30.91 29.57
CA THR A 699 -12.90 -31.02 30.63
C THR A 699 -13.04 -29.75 31.48
N ASP A 700 -12.02 -28.88 31.46
CA ASP A 700 -11.94 -27.68 32.31
C ASP A 700 -12.88 -26.54 31.88
N PHE A 701 -13.49 -26.62 30.69
CA PHE A 701 -14.36 -25.58 30.11
C PHE A 701 -15.83 -25.64 30.56
N GLN A 702 -16.21 -26.53 31.49
CA GLN A 702 -17.55 -26.58 32.10
C GLN A 702 -18.73 -26.51 31.09
N GLY A 703 -18.58 -27.10 29.90
CA GLY A 703 -19.60 -27.12 28.85
C GLY A 703 -19.56 -25.94 27.87
N TRP A 704 -18.59 -25.03 27.97
CA TRP A 704 -18.40 -23.94 27.01
C TRP A 704 -17.79 -24.50 25.72
N GLY A 705 -18.45 -24.29 24.59
CA GLY A 705 -18.00 -24.77 23.28
C GLY A 705 -16.84 -23.95 22.71
N HIS A 706 -16.09 -24.55 21.77
CA HIS A 706 -15.00 -23.87 21.07
C HIS A 706 -15.44 -22.56 20.40
N TYR A 707 -16.66 -22.52 19.87
CA TYR A 707 -17.24 -21.32 19.25
C TYR A 707 -17.17 -20.11 20.19
N PHE A 708 -17.46 -20.27 21.48
CA PHE A 708 -17.49 -19.15 22.42
C PHE A 708 -16.08 -18.59 22.64
N VAL A 709 -15.10 -19.48 22.83
CA VAL A 709 -13.70 -19.10 23.04
C VAL A 709 -13.14 -18.43 21.79
N LEU A 710 -13.36 -19.03 20.61
CA LEU A 710 -12.96 -18.47 19.33
C LEU A 710 -13.53 -17.06 19.14
N GLU A 711 -14.84 -16.91 19.19
CA GLU A 711 -15.52 -15.64 18.91
C GLU A 711 -15.10 -14.53 19.88
N LYS A 712 -14.87 -14.86 21.16
CA LYS A 712 -14.35 -13.90 22.15
C LYS A 712 -12.93 -13.44 21.83
N ILE A 713 -12.06 -14.36 21.41
CA ILE A 713 -10.67 -14.03 21.07
C ILE A 713 -10.63 -13.18 19.80
N LEU A 714 -11.44 -13.56 18.80
CA LEU A 714 -11.58 -12.81 17.55
C LEU A 714 -12.01 -11.36 17.80
N GLU A 715 -13.09 -11.15 18.55
CA GLU A 715 -13.60 -9.80 18.84
C GLU A 715 -12.65 -8.95 19.67
N ASN A 716 -12.10 -9.53 20.75
CA ASN A 716 -11.36 -8.74 21.73
C ASN A 716 -9.91 -8.46 21.30
N TYR A 717 -9.31 -9.36 20.50
CA TYR A 717 -7.88 -9.31 20.20
C TYR A 717 -7.59 -9.29 18.70
N TYR A 718 -8.23 -10.11 17.87
CA TYR A 718 -7.76 -10.27 16.49
C TYR A 718 -8.33 -9.22 15.55
N PHE A 719 -9.64 -8.97 15.55
CA PHE A 719 -10.25 -8.07 14.57
C PHE A 719 -9.69 -6.65 14.61
N LYS A 720 -9.52 -6.06 15.80
CA LYS A 720 -8.94 -4.72 15.93
C LYS A 720 -7.50 -4.67 15.42
N ASN A 721 -6.71 -5.72 15.69
CA ASN A 721 -5.31 -5.79 15.29
C ASN A 721 -5.18 -6.02 13.78
N ILE A 722 -6.02 -6.88 13.21
CA ILE A 722 -6.09 -7.11 11.78
C ILE A 722 -6.55 -5.83 11.07
N GLN A 723 -7.60 -5.16 11.56
CA GLN A 723 -8.06 -3.89 11.00
C GLN A 723 -6.97 -2.81 11.05
N LYS A 724 -6.18 -2.76 12.13
CA LYS A 724 -5.05 -1.83 12.25
C LYS A 724 -3.88 -2.16 11.31
N ALA A 725 -3.63 -3.44 11.04
CA ALA A 725 -2.54 -3.90 10.19
C ALA A 725 -2.88 -3.87 8.68
N TYR A 726 -4.10 -4.29 8.32
CA TYR A 726 -4.52 -4.55 6.94
C TYR A 726 -5.71 -3.71 6.45
N GLY A 727 -6.35 -2.94 7.33
CA GLY A 727 -7.54 -2.15 7.00
C GLY A 727 -8.86 -2.91 7.13
N ASP A 728 -9.94 -2.32 6.60
CA ASP A 728 -11.29 -2.89 6.67
C ASP A 728 -11.49 -3.97 5.60
N LEU A 729 -11.49 -5.24 6.03
CA LEU A 729 -11.73 -6.40 5.15
C LEU A 729 -13.17 -6.89 5.26
N LYS A 730 -13.80 -7.17 4.10
CA LYS A 730 -15.19 -7.66 4.00
C LYS A 730 -15.42 -8.91 4.85
N SER A 731 -14.52 -9.91 4.76
CA SER A 731 -14.62 -11.16 5.52
C SER A 731 -14.62 -10.93 7.04
N ILE A 732 -13.89 -9.92 7.53
CA ILE A 732 -13.89 -9.56 8.95
C ILE A 732 -15.19 -8.90 9.36
N GLN A 733 -15.77 -8.07 8.51
CA GLN A 733 -17.06 -7.45 8.76
C GLN A 733 -18.18 -8.50 8.82
N GLU A 734 -18.13 -9.50 7.95
CA GLU A 734 -19.08 -10.62 7.91
C GLU A 734 -18.95 -11.52 9.14
N MET A 735 -17.73 -11.93 9.51
CA MET A 735 -17.48 -12.64 10.77
C MET A 735 -18.00 -11.84 11.98
N ASN A 736 -17.71 -10.54 12.04
CA ASN A 736 -18.23 -9.67 13.11
C ASN A 736 -19.75 -9.63 13.16
N LYS A 737 -20.41 -9.58 12.00
CA LYS A 737 -21.88 -9.57 11.92
C LYS A 737 -22.45 -10.90 12.43
N MET A 738 -21.87 -12.02 12.00
CA MET A 738 -22.27 -13.35 12.46
C MET A 738 -22.10 -13.49 13.98
N ILE A 739 -20.96 -13.06 14.54
CA ILE A 739 -20.73 -13.12 15.99
C ILE A 739 -21.78 -12.29 16.75
N LYS A 740 -22.17 -11.12 16.24
CA LYS A 740 -23.25 -10.31 16.82
C LYS A 740 -24.61 -11.00 16.76
N GLU A 741 -24.88 -11.77 15.72
CA GLU A 741 -26.11 -12.57 15.58
C GLU A 741 -26.09 -13.78 16.52
N ASN A 742 -24.98 -14.51 16.55
CA ASN A 742 -24.73 -15.64 17.42
C ASN A 742 -24.93 -15.31 18.90
N LYS A 743 -24.49 -14.13 19.35
CA LYS A 743 -24.70 -13.64 20.72
C LYS A 743 -26.17 -13.52 21.12
N LYS A 744 -27.09 -13.37 20.16
CA LYS A 744 -28.53 -13.30 20.41
C LYS A 744 -29.15 -14.69 20.60
N ASN A 745 -28.51 -15.74 20.08
CA ASN A 745 -29.00 -17.10 20.16
C ASN A 745 -28.54 -17.78 21.46
N LYS A 746 -29.46 -18.01 22.39
CA LYS A 746 -29.17 -18.65 23.69
C LYS A 746 -29.13 -20.18 23.63
N ASN A 747 -29.56 -20.79 22.54
CA ASN A 747 -29.69 -22.25 22.40
C ASN A 747 -28.53 -22.87 21.62
N ARG A 748 -27.36 -22.22 21.60
CA ARG A 748 -26.24 -22.71 20.79
C ARG A 748 -25.61 -23.98 21.33
N THR A 749 -25.34 -24.92 20.45
CA THR A 749 -24.64 -26.17 20.76
C THR A 749 -23.17 -26.11 20.34
N LYS A 750 -22.37 -27.06 20.81
CA LYS A 750 -20.95 -27.17 20.40
C LYS A 750 -20.78 -27.53 18.92
N ASP A 751 -21.83 -28.01 18.25
CA ASP A 751 -21.78 -28.45 16.85
C ASP A 751 -22.36 -27.37 15.92
N ASP A 752 -22.72 -26.20 16.45
CA ASP A 752 -23.20 -25.06 15.67
C ASP A 752 -22.06 -24.40 14.90
N VAL A 753 -22.40 -23.84 13.74
CA VAL A 753 -21.49 -23.08 12.87
C VAL A 753 -20.80 -21.97 13.67
N ASP A 754 -19.47 -21.92 13.58
CA ASP A 754 -18.64 -20.88 14.19
C ASP A 754 -18.13 -19.85 13.17
N ALA A 755 -17.40 -18.83 13.64
CA ALA A 755 -16.92 -17.74 12.79
C ALA A 755 -15.91 -18.18 11.72
N LEU A 756 -15.13 -19.24 11.97
CA LEU A 756 -14.18 -19.77 10.98
C LEU A 756 -14.89 -20.64 9.96
N ASP A 757 -15.92 -21.40 10.36
CA ASP A 757 -16.77 -22.12 9.41
C ASP A 757 -17.38 -21.13 8.39
N VAL A 758 -17.88 -19.96 8.85
CA VAL A 758 -18.40 -18.91 7.96
C VAL A 758 -17.32 -18.29 7.06
N LEU A 759 -16.11 -18.08 7.60
CA LEU A 759 -15.00 -17.58 6.79
C LEU A 759 -14.71 -18.55 5.63
N PHE A 760 -14.60 -19.85 5.93
CA PHE A 760 -14.30 -20.86 4.91
C PHE A 760 -15.44 -21.01 3.90
N ASP A 761 -16.70 -21.02 4.34
CA ASP A 761 -17.86 -21.06 3.44
C ASP A 761 -17.85 -19.87 2.47
N HIS A 762 -17.61 -18.66 2.98
CA HIS A 762 -17.58 -17.45 2.15
C HIS A 762 -16.39 -17.44 1.18
N GLU A 763 -15.20 -17.81 1.65
CA GLU A 763 -14.01 -17.87 0.79
C GLU A 763 -14.13 -18.98 -0.26
N LEU A 764 -14.81 -20.07 0.06
CA LEU A 764 -15.06 -21.16 -0.87
C LEU A 764 -16.05 -20.75 -1.96
N GLU A 765 -17.14 -20.06 -1.59
CA GLU A 765 -18.10 -19.48 -2.53
C GLU A 765 -17.39 -18.55 -3.52
N GLU A 766 -16.57 -17.61 -3.03
CA GLU A 766 -15.80 -16.70 -3.89
C GLU A 766 -14.78 -17.44 -4.78
N ALA A 767 -14.18 -18.53 -4.28
CA ALA A 767 -13.26 -19.34 -5.07
C ALA A 767 -13.99 -20.14 -6.17
N GLU A 768 -15.19 -20.63 -5.90
CA GLU A 768 -16.04 -21.33 -6.87
C GLU A 768 -16.55 -20.37 -7.94
N ASP A 769 -17.08 -19.21 -7.54
CA ASP A 769 -17.47 -18.14 -8.47
C ASP A 769 -16.30 -17.75 -9.38
N CYS A 770 -15.09 -17.62 -8.83
CA CYS A 770 -13.88 -17.36 -9.62
C CYS A 770 -13.62 -18.46 -10.66
N LEU A 771 -13.75 -19.73 -10.29
CA LEU A 771 -13.50 -20.86 -11.19
C LEU A 771 -14.52 -20.90 -12.32
N ASP A 772 -15.81 -20.71 -12.00
CA ASP A 772 -16.91 -20.68 -12.96
C ASP A 772 -16.68 -19.61 -14.06
N ILE A 773 -16.04 -18.50 -13.70
CA ILE A 773 -15.73 -17.40 -14.65
C ILE A 773 -14.50 -17.72 -15.52
N HIS A 774 -13.61 -18.60 -15.07
CA HIS A 774 -12.35 -18.93 -15.72
C HIS A 774 -12.30 -20.37 -16.27
N GLU A 775 -13.42 -21.07 -16.40
CA GLU A 775 -13.46 -22.49 -16.82
C GLU A 775 -12.75 -22.73 -18.17
N ASP A 776 -12.81 -21.77 -19.09
CA ASP A 776 -12.33 -21.88 -20.49
C ASP A 776 -10.81 -21.74 -20.71
N GLU A 777 -9.97 -21.64 -19.66
CA GLU A 777 -8.51 -21.47 -19.81
C GLU A 777 -7.69 -22.75 -20.13
N GLU A 778 -8.28 -23.82 -20.71
CA GLU A 778 -7.50 -25.06 -20.94
C GLU A 778 -6.45 -24.96 -22.07
N GLU A 779 -5.31 -25.60 -21.78
CA GLU A 779 -4.05 -25.53 -22.50
C GLU A 779 -4.08 -26.27 -23.86
N GLY A 780 -3.55 -25.62 -24.90
CA GLY A 780 -3.01 -26.33 -26.07
C GLY A 780 -3.87 -26.37 -27.33
N GLY A 781 -4.41 -25.23 -27.76
CA GLY A 781 -4.94 -25.05 -29.12
C GLY A 781 -4.85 -23.58 -29.50
N GLY A 782 -4.22 -23.28 -30.64
CA GLY A 782 -4.12 -21.91 -31.13
C GLY A 782 -5.50 -21.35 -31.47
N ASN A 783 -5.75 -20.11 -31.01
CA ASN A 783 -6.96 -19.32 -31.17
C ASN A 783 -8.22 -19.96 -30.56
N ASP A 784 -8.65 -19.47 -29.41
CA ASP A 784 -10.03 -18.99 -29.27
C ASP A 784 -10.13 -17.96 -28.14
N GLU A 785 -10.89 -16.92 -28.44
CA GLU A 785 -10.95 -15.63 -27.76
C GLU A 785 -11.63 -15.77 -26.39
N CYS A 786 -11.14 -15.06 -25.38
CA CYS A 786 -12.01 -14.62 -24.29
C CYS A 786 -13.14 -13.81 -24.93
N VAL A 787 -14.28 -14.43 -25.21
CA VAL A 787 -15.39 -13.78 -25.91
C VAL A 787 -15.84 -12.61 -25.04
N GLU A 788 -15.67 -11.38 -25.54
CA GLU A 788 -16.36 -10.22 -24.95
C GLU A 788 -17.85 -10.40 -25.22
N GLU A 789 -18.56 -11.12 -24.34
CA GLU A 789 -20.01 -11.11 -24.39
C GLU A 789 -20.54 -9.74 -23.93
N SER A 790 -21.28 -9.15 -24.87
CA SER A 790 -21.85 -7.81 -24.87
C SER A 790 -22.66 -7.42 -23.62
N GLU A 791 -22.67 -6.11 -23.39
CA GLU A 791 -23.36 -5.33 -22.37
C GLU A 791 -24.68 -5.93 -21.85
N LYS A 792 -24.71 -6.31 -20.56
CA LYS A 792 -25.94 -6.22 -19.75
C LYS A 792 -25.91 -4.95 -18.91
N ILE A 793 -26.81 -4.04 -19.26
CA ILE A 793 -27.16 -2.76 -18.62
C ILE A 793 -27.41 -2.97 -17.10
N PRO A 794 -27.01 -2.01 -16.23
CA PRO A 794 -26.84 -2.23 -14.80
C PRO A 794 -28.15 -2.21 -14.01
N ASN A 795 -28.20 -2.96 -12.90
CA ASN A 795 -29.10 -2.65 -11.80
C ASN A 795 -28.31 -2.03 -10.64
N ASN A 796 -28.67 -0.78 -10.34
CA ASN A 796 -28.11 0.10 -9.31
C ASN A 796 -28.42 -0.44 -7.89
N PRO A 797 -27.42 -0.66 -7.02
CA PRO A 797 -27.63 -0.98 -5.62
C PRO A 797 -27.73 0.31 -4.79
N CYS A 798 -28.81 1.08 -4.97
CA CYS A 798 -29.41 2.04 -4.02
C CYS A 798 -30.31 3.03 -4.78
N SER A 799 -31.61 2.75 -4.83
CA SER A 799 -32.65 3.76 -5.03
C SER A 799 -33.76 3.46 -4.03
N GLY A 800 -33.77 4.20 -2.92
CA GLY A 800 -34.93 4.27 -2.05
C GLY A 800 -35.85 5.36 -2.57
N GLU A 801 -37.13 5.04 -2.75
CA GLU A 801 -38.21 6.00 -2.55
C GLU A 801 -39.40 5.30 -1.87
N SER A 802 -40.00 6.10 -1.00
CA SER A 802 -40.99 5.82 0.03
C SER A 802 -42.43 5.70 -0.48
N GLY A 803 -43.23 4.83 0.14
CA GLY A 803 -44.69 4.98 0.15
C GLY A 803 -45.51 3.71 0.42
N GLY A 804 -46.18 3.65 1.58
CA GLY A 804 -47.55 3.12 1.67
C GLY A 804 -47.80 1.65 2.04
N SER A 805 -48.02 1.42 3.35
CA SER A 805 -49.08 0.57 3.95
C SER A 805 -49.18 -0.92 3.58
N GLY A 806 -48.80 -1.78 4.55
CA GLY A 806 -49.53 -3.02 4.82
C GLY A 806 -48.69 -4.30 4.87
N SER A 807 -48.44 -4.78 6.09
CA SER A 807 -48.18 -6.17 6.48
C SER A 807 -46.85 -6.86 6.06
N SER A 808 -46.14 -7.33 7.09
CA SER A 808 -45.08 -8.37 7.10
C SER A 808 -43.77 -8.08 6.34
N SER A 809 -42.81 -7.46 7.04
CA SER A 809 -41.43 -7.27 6.57
C SER A 809 -40.60 -8.56 6.73
N VAL A 810 -40.63 -9.42 5.71
CA VAL A 810 -39.55 -10.40 5.44
C VAL A 810 -38.52 -9.70 4.56
N LEU A 811 -37.32 -9.48 5.10
CA LEU A 811 -36.14 -9.08 4.35
C LEU A 811 -35.86 -10.11 3.26
N ARG A 812 -36.16 -9.77 1.99
CA ARG A 812 -35.73 -10.53 0.81
C ARG A 812 -34.24 -10.29 0.55
N ARG A 813 -33.42 -11.25 0.94
CA ARG A 813 -32.19 -11.69 0.24
C ARG A 813 -32.27 -13.20 0.25
N TYR A 814 -32.18 -13.91 -0.87
CA TYR A 814 -31.80 -15.33 -0.95
C TYR A 814 -31.59 -15.74 -2.41
N PRO A 815 -30.72 -16.73 -2.69
CA PRO A 815 -30.47 -17.93 -1.86
C PRO A 815 -29.00 -18.16 -1.49
N ALA A 816 -28.63 -18.59 -0.28
CA ALA A 816 -29.03 -19.84 0.38
C ALA A 816 -28.92 -21.06 -0.55
N VAL A 817 -27.72 -21.34 -1.06
CA VAL A 817 -27.39 -22.64 -1.66
C VAL A 817 -26.77 -23.57 -0.61
N ALA A 818 -25.96 -23.05 0.31
CA ALA A 818 -25.37 -23.85 1.40
C ALA A 818 -26.42 -24.46 2.35
N THR A 819 -27.50 -23.75 2.68
CA THR A 819 -28.55 -24.34 3.54
C THR A 819 -29.32 -25.46 2.83
N LYS A 820 -29.48 -25.41 1.49
CA LYS A 820 -30.14 -26.47 0.71
C LYS A 820 -29.23 -27.67 0.47
N VAL A 821 -27.93 -27.45 0.22
CA VAL A 821 -26.94 -28.52 0.02
C VAL A 821 -26.58 -29.20 1.34
N ALA A 822 -26.42 -28.45 2.43
CA ALA A 822 -26.24 -29.01 3.77
C ALA A 822 -27.51 -29.74 4.27
N GLN A 823 -28.71 -29.25 3.98
CA GLN A 823 -29.95 -30.00 4.23
C GLN A 823 -30.06 -31.27 3.37
N HIS A 824 -29.56 -31.26 2.13
CA HIS A 824 -29.57 -32.41 1.24
C HIS A 824 -28.62 -33.51 1.73
N PHE A 825 -27.36 -33.16 2.07
CA PHE A 825 -26.40 -34.12 2.62
C PHE A 825 -26.79 -34.60 4.02
N HIS A 826 -27.42 -33.76 4.84
CA HIS A 826 -27.95 -34.17 6.14
C HIS A 826 -29.17 -35.10 6.01
N GLN A 827 -30.04 -34.91 5.00
CA GLN A 827 -31.14 -35.84 4.66
C GLN A 827 -30.63 -37.17 4.08
N GLU A 828 -29.59 -37.15 3.24
CA GLU A 828 -28.95 -38.35 2.70
C GLU A 828 -28.25 -39.16 3.79
N ALA A 829 -27.49 -38.51 4.68
CA ALA A 829 -26.83 -39.14 5.82
C ALA A 829 -27.86 -39.75 6.79
N LYS A 830 -28.99 -39.07 7.04
CA LYS A 830 -30.08 -39.58 7.91
C LYS A 830 -30.81 -40.77 7.28
N THR A 831 -31.03 -40.77 5.96
CA THR A 831 -31.67 -41.88 5.21
C THR A 831 -30.78 -43.12 5.13
N GLN A 832 -29.46 -42.94 5.00
CA GLN A 832 -28.47 -44.03 5.08
C GLN A 832 -28.34 -44.62 6.51
N LEU A 833 -28.53 -43.81 7.55
CA LEU A 833 -28.53 -44.27 8.94
C LEU A 833 -29.83 -45.02 9.32
N THR A 834 -30.99 -44.61 8.81
CA THR A 834 -32.27 -45.29 9.08
C THR A 834 -32.46 -46.61 8.32
N SER A 835 -31.82 -46.79 7.16
CA SER A 835 -31.92 -48.03 6.36
C SER A 835 -31.00 -49.15 6.83
N ARG A 836 -30.06 -48.88 7.75
CA ARG A 836 -29.12 -49.87 8.31
C ARG A 836 -29.45 -50.36 9.72
N ALA A 837 -30.51 -49.85 10.35
CA ALA A 837 -30.87 -50.14 11.74
C ALA A 837 -32.29 -50.73 11.89
N GLY A 838 -32.53 -51.88 11.24
CA GLY A 838 -33.70 -52.74 11.47
C GLY A 838 -33.80 -53.73 10.31
N GLY A 839 -33.51 -55.02 10.43
CA GLY A 839 -33.50 -55.90 11.58
C GLY A 839 -34.00 -57.25 11.05
N ARG A 840 -33.11 -58.24 10.96
CA ARG A 840 -33.48 -59.66 10.89
C ARG A 840 -34.39 -59.99 12.08
N LYS A 841 -35.62 -60.46 11.81
CA LYS A 841 -36.23 -61.70 12.34
C LYS A 841 -37.76 -61.68 12.13
N THR A 842 -38.26 -62.60 11.28
CA THR A 842 -39.36 -63.55 11.55
C THR A 842 -39.67 -64.38 10.30
N LEU A 843 -38.96 -65.50 10.15
CA LEU A 843 -39.41 -66.89 9.94
C LEU A 843 -38.23 -67.72 9.45
#